data_AF-A0A261GI46-F1
#
_entry.id   AF-A0A261GI46-F1
#
_cell.length_a   1.000
_cell.length_b   1.000
_cell.length_c   1.000
_cell.angle_alpha   90.00
_cell.angle_beta   90.00
_cell.angle_gamma   90.00
#
_symmetry.space_group_name_H-M   'P 1'
#
loop_
_entity.id
_entity.type
_entity.pdbx_description
1 polymer ?
#
loop_
_entity_poly.entity_id
_entity_poly.type
_entity_poly.pdbx_seq_one_letter_code
_entity_poly.pdbx_strand_id
1 'polypeptide(L)'
;MKLYPWLSSLLLASVVGLNGCGGSGNGATEKDTNRYPTISGSPPTAQEGKRFIFAPVAADPESAKLRFKLVNGPVWLDIDPTSGVVSGTPGADDLGITKNIIIRASNGHNSADLSFNLEVTYDPVEEAIRTGDARLVGNSMDLVQAEMVTIENIRNQYQQARIALFNLDASGGVKEESLTSITWDPTRYAAQLKASFGLNEAVLVSNASKNGGAAAQRGLAVIGESNARYLVMGSNPVRNMVHPADINEEMHQFMQNAVTWLVRRDDFTERPLKLVFAQMDNSYWFPDATQTRKWFDDRFEGNVNYNAIGDCDGVGLAGCLEAKPDLLVISQSSATEDVEAVSNAVAEAMSQGTPVLYMHLHGGLTPLGSRLFQIFNVTYQAENSWDKLYLNAYNSLDHMGKLPEEIKGVRTLLNHFLHEDFAFDWSSCNGEDCSGIEGLYSDFYIGAEEVRQTMNDLDTNKINLFAGKNHRYEKLLALIGDHFRSTVSFPMDKDATDDLAFMKSLFADHAVYNYRHLNSAQADMGNFSRSNFDHVTPVSKTINIESRLNFRAAGVYALPGKTLTVTRKDNTDVGLGVFVNTQRPTSTHEYQKDGYTRPKFLKTPTFKIAPGETISFTSTYGGPIQVQFDGNGANVSLRFNNVGEHPFWKSELDNDRFENALANGWYDWAELVTPGFEVHSSLEKMRESMAHDRWKTASALAAGTMRYTYNFPHVLAGFKGAGIDVIPEIHDFASAHNLEISHVDLVKHMNADQAQCGHGCGGNPYDAWWSFNPLGHGDLHELGHGLESARFRFDGWDIHATTNPYSYYSKYRYHLDTGKAPECQELEFDNIFNDLKESVTKPDPIAYVRDKNLNGERTLIQIIMSAQGGGELGDGWNLIPRLHILERNFDSALGSEQSWFAARDKLGFSLYSYDEARSIRNNDWLVIAISYASGLDFRDYLTMWAHSFSDKASAQVSVYGYPVTPRKYYVSKGDQFCFGLELPRIPVDGVHSWPKG
;
A
#
# COMPACT_ATOMS: atom_id res chain seq x y z
N MET A 1 -42.49 -13.73 39.58
CA MET A 1 -43.00 -13.24 40.87
C MET A 1 -43.60 -11.85 40.63
N LYS A 2 -44.94 -11.73 40.77
CA LYS A 2 -45.84 -10.53 40.76
C LYS A 2 -45.81 -9.64 39.49
N LEU A 3 -46.79 -9.65 38.56
CA LEU A 3 -48.28 -9.50 38.60
C LEU A 3 -48.74 -8.09 39.05
N TYR A 4 -49.73 -7.35 38.52
CA TYR A 4 -50.78 -7.45 37.47
C TYR A 4 -51.34 -5.98 37.22
N PRO A 5 -52.38 -5.76 36.36
CA PRO A 5 -52.76 -4.55 35.60
C PRO A 5 -54.01 -3.78 36.15
N TRP A 6 -54.85 -3.20 35.26
CA TRP A 6 -56.34 -2.96 35.24
C TRP A 6 -56.67 -1.59 34.57
N LEU A 7 -57.49 -1.40 33.52
CA LEU A 7 -58.92 -1.69 33.19
C LEU A 7 -59.96 -0.95 34.04
N SER A 8 -60.82 -0.12 33.41
CA SER A 8 -62.25 0.24 33.72
C SER A 8 -62.67 1.39 32.79
N SER A 9 -63.67 1.40 31.90
CA SER A 9 -65.10 0.97 31.88
C SER A 9 -66.11 2.05 32.35
N LEU A 10 -67.23 2.12 31.59
CA LEU A 10 -68.56 2.73 31.81
C LEU A 10 -68.80 4.21 31.43
N LEU A 11 -70.00 4.70 31.08
CA LEU A 11 -71.27 4.27 30.42
C LEU A 11 -72.29 5.40 30.75
N LEU A 12 -73.34 5.56 29.93
CA LEU A 12 -74.58 6.35 30.18
C LEU A 12 -74.44 7.89 30.25
N ALA A 13 -75.45 8.72 29.98
CA ALA A 13 -76.70 8.63 29.22
C ALA A 13 -77.30 10.05 29.21
N SER A 14 -78.14 10.29 28.21
CA SER A 14 -79.05 11.40 28.00
C SER A 14 -79.90 11.80 29.23
N VAL A 15 -80.09 13.12 29.42
CA VAL A 15 -81.30 13.71 30.03
C VAL A 15 -81.71 14.95 29.25
N VAL A 16 -82.96 14.95 28.81
CA VAL A 16 -83.71 16.09 28.25
C VAL A 16 -84.35 16.87 29.40
N GLY A 17 -84.35 18.21 29.33
CA GLY A 17 -85.15 19.09 30.17
C GLY A 17 -85.56 20.35 29.40
N LEU A 18 -86.87 20.51 29.19
CA LEU A 18 -87.54 21.56 28.41
C LEU A 18 -87.93 22.80 29.25
N ASN A 19 -87.90 23.95 28.58
CA ASN A 19 -88.77 25.14 28.62
C ASN A 19 -88.79 26.12 29.80
N GLY A 20 -88.55 27.40 29.45
CA GLY A 20 -89.03 28.61 30.13
C GLY A 20 -89.02 29.82 29.19
N CYS A 21 -90.20 30.41 28.94
CA CYS A 21 -90.54 31.44 27.95
C CYS A 21 -90.09 32.88 28.25
N GLY A 22 -90.06 33.69 27.17
CA GLY A 22 -90.29 35.15 27.16
C GLY A 22 -89.08 35.94 26.65
N GLY A 23 -89.14 36.85 25.69
CA GLY A 23 -90.21 37.44 24.87
C GLY A 23 -89.61 38.58 24.03
N SER A 24 -90.11 38.74 22.81
CA SER A 24 -90.17 39.96 21.97
C SER A 24 -88.95 40.89 21.80
N GLY A 25 -88.50 41.05 20.54
CA GLY A 25 -88.19 42.39 20.01
C GLY A 25 -86.94 42.55 19.13
N ASN A 26 -87.20 42.75 17.83
CA ASN A 26 -86.41 43.48 16.82
C ASN A 26 -85.09 42.92 16.29
N GLY A 27 -85.07 42.76 14.96
CA GLY A 27 -83.92 42.39 14.16
C GLY A 27 -82.75 43.36 14.31
N ALA A 28 -81.57 42.76 14.49
CA ALA A 28 -80.31 43.31 14.05
C ALA A 28 -79.60 42.18 13.29
N THR A 29 -79.12 42.50 12.09
CA THR A 29 -78.26 41.68 11.24
C THR A 29 -77.15 41.03 12.07
N GLU A 30 -77.15 39.69 12.16
CA GLU A 30 -76.08 38.93 12.79
C GLU A 30 -74.82 39.11 11.93
N LYS A 31 -73.88 39.89 12.46
CA LYS A 31 -72.55 40.07 11.88
C LYS A 31 -71.89 38.70 11.97
N ASP A 32 -71.66 38.07 10.83
CA ASP A 32 -70.84 36.87 10.71
C ASP A 32 -69.42 37.21 11.21
N THR A 33 -69.16 37.03 12.51
CA THR A 33 -67.84 37.23 13.09
C THR A 33 -67.03 35.98 12.80
N ASN A 34 -66.42 35.92 11.62
CA ASN A 34 -65.37 34.94 11.33
C ASN A 34 -64.33 35.03 12.47
N ARG A 35 -64.10 33.94 13.20
CA ARG A 35 -63.18 33.91 14.35
C ARG A 35 -61.74 33.70 13.88
N TYR A 36 -60.79 33.96 14.76
CA TYR A 36 -59.39 33.69 14.46
C TYR A 36 -59.16 32.17 14.46
N PRO A 37 -58.36 31.64 13.51
CA PRO A 37 -57.88 30.28 13.62
C PRO A 37 -56.98 30.13 14.86
N THR A 38 -56.79 28.90 15.33
CA THR A 38 -55.82 28.56 16.36
C THR A 38 -54.66 27.82 15.71
N ILE A 39 -53.43 28.05 16.18
CA ILE A 39 -52.24 27.31 15.77
C ILE A 39 -51.35 27.07 16.99
N SER A 40 -50.80 25.86 17.10
CA SER A 40 -49.93 25.45 18.21
C SER A 40 -48.96 24.35 17.77
N GLY A 41 -47.91 24.14 18.55
CA GLY A 41 -46.89 23.11 18.33
C GLY A 41 -45.51 23.59 18.75
N SER A 42 -44.57 22.65 18.89
CA SER A 42 -43.16 22.96 19.11
C SER A 42 -42.34 22.14 18.13
N PRO A 43 -41.64 22.78 17.17
CA PRO A 43 -40.76 22.05 16.27
C PRO A 43 -39.61 21.39 17.02
N PRO A 44 -39.13 20.22 16.56
CA PRO A 44 -37.94 19.58 17.11
C PRO A 44 -36.67 20.37 16.73
N THR A 45 -35.54 20.03 17.33
CA THR A 45 -34.22 20.47 16.87
C THR A 45 -33.93 19.85 15.50
N ALA A 46 -33.35 20.63 14.58
CA ALA A 46 -32.90 20.13 13.29
C ALA A 46 -31.46 19.60 13.40
N GLN A 47 -31.11 18.64 12.54
CA GLN A 47 -29.76 18.08 12.46
C GLN A 47 -29.24 18.19 11.04
N GLU A 48 -27.98 18.59 10.90
CA GLU A 48 -27.27 18.64 9.62
C GLU A 48 -27.48 17.36 8.81
N GLY A 49 -27.78 17.50 7.52
CA GLY A 49 -27.95 16.38 6.59
C GLY A 49 -29.20 15.52 6.82
N LYS A 50 -29.95 15.72 7.92
CA LYS A 50 -31.18 14.98 8.21
C LYS A 50 -32.42 15.75 7.80
N ARG A 51 -33.38 15.04 7.20
CA ARG A 51 -34.67 15.63 6.82
C ARG A 51 -35.41 16.08 8.06
N PHE A 52 -35.61 17.39 8.17
CA PHE A 52 -36.48 18.02 9.13
C PHE A 52 -37.93 17.94 8.65
N ILE A 53 -38.86 17.58 9.55
CA ILE A 53 -40.29 17.63 9.31
C ILE A 53 -41.01 18.07 10.59
N PHE A 54 -41.93 19.02 10.45
CA PHE A 54 -42.76 19.51 11.54
C PHE A 54 -44.16 19.88 11.03
N ALA A 55 -45.19 19.35 11.66
CA ALA A 55 -46.58 19.69 11.38
C ALA A 55 -47.18 20.43 12.59
N PRO A 56 -47.57 21.71 12.46
CA PRO A 56 -48.28 22.41 13.51
C PRO A 56 -49.72 21.92 13.61
N VAL A 57 -50.30 21.97 14.81
CA VAL A 57 -51.73 21.70 15.01
C VAL A 57 -52.48 23.02 14.86
N ALA A 58 -53.31 23.11 13.82
CA ALA A 58 -54.13 24.29 13.56
C ALA A 58 -55.59 23.91 13.33
N ALA A 59 -56.51 24.74 13.83
CA ALA A 59 -57.96 24.54 13.68
C ALA A 59 -58.68 25.87 13.53
N ASP A 60 -59.66 25.89 12.63
CA ASP A 60 -60.58 27.00 12.46
C ASP A 60 -61.88 26.72 13.22
N PRO A 61 -62.37 27.65 14.09
CA PRO A 61 -63.59 27.43 14.86
C PRO A 61 -64.86 27.22 14.01
N GLU A 62 -64.86 27.70 12.77
CA GLU A 62 -65.93 27.54 11.78
C GLU A 62 -65.62 26.40 10.78
N SER A 63 -64.54 25.64 10.99
CA SER A 63 -64.05 24.59 10.09
C SER A 63 -63.73 25.09 8.66
N ALA A 64 -63.38 26.37 8.51
CA ALA A 64 -62.88 26.90 7.25
C ALA A 64 -61.54 26.24 6.85
N LYS A 65 -61.30 26.14 5.53
CA LYS A 65 -60.03 25.62 5.03
C LYS A 65 -58.89 26.60 5.36
N LEU A 66 -57.88 26.09 6.05
CA LEU A 66 -56.68 26.86 6.37
C LEU A 66 -55.68 26.88 5.21
N ARG A 67 -54.96 27.99 5.11
CA ARG A 67 -53.78 28.18 4.25
C ARG A 67 -52.59 28.56 5.12
N PHE A 68 -51.46 27.93 4.86
CA PHE A 68 -50.24 28.11 5.64
C PHE A 68 -49.17 28.86 4.86
N LYS A 69 -48.36 29.64 5.58
CA LYS A 69 -47.19 30.32 5.03
C LYS A 69 -46.06 30.37 6.06
N LEU A 70 -44.83 30.20 5.59
CA LEU A 70 -43.61 30.34 6.37
C LEU A 70 -43.08 31.76 6.19
N VAL A 71 -42.72 32.41 7.30
CA VAL A 71 -42.16 33.76 7.32
C VAL A 71 -40.86 33.72 8.11
N ASN A 72 -39.81 34.36 7.58
CA ASN A 72 -38.44 34.33 8.11
C ASN A 72 -37.84 32.92 8.25
N GLY A 73 -38.35 31.94 7.49
CA GLY A 73 -37.73 30.62 7.40
C GLY A 73 -36.38 30.68 6.66
N PRO A 74 -35.40 29.85 7.04
CA PRO A 74 -34.15 29.74 6.27
C PRO A 74 -34.42 29.10 4.90
N VAL A 75 -33.51 29.30 3.94
CA VAL A 75 -33.70 28.89 2.53
C VAL A 75 -33.93 27.39 2.36
N TRP A 76 -33.35 26.57 3.23
CA TRP A 76 -33.49 25.11 3.21
C TRP A 76 -34.85 24.61 3.73
N LEU A 77 -35.69 25.49 4.31
CA LEU A 77 -36.92 25.13 4.99
C LEU A 77 -38.15 25.65 4.22
N ASP A 78 -39.02 24.74 3.81
CA ASP A 78 -40.23 25.05 3.05
C ASP A 78 -41.50 24.64 3.82
N ILE A 79 -42.67 25.13 3.40
CA ILE A 79 -43.97 24.78 3.98
C ILE A 79 -44.98 24.39 2.90
N ASP A 80 -45.70 23.30 3.13
CA ASP A 80 -46.87 22.97 2.32
C ASP A 80 -48.02 23.95 2.66
N PRO A 81 -48.51 24.75 1.71
CA PRO A 81 -49.53 25.77 1.97
C PRO A 81 -50.91 25.19 2.32
N THR A 82 -51.14 23.89 2.13
CA THR A 82 -52.41 23.21 2.42
C THR A 82 -52.37 22.45 3.74
N SER A 83 -51.30 21.70 4.00
CA SER A 83 -51.17 20.90 5.22
C SER A 83 -50.47 21.63 6.37
N GLY A 84 -49.71 22.68 6.08
CA GLY A 84 -48.89 23.40 7.07
C GLY A 84 -47.62 22.65 7.47
N VAL A 85 -47.35 21.49 6.86
CA VAL A 85 -46.13 20.72 7.11
C VAL A 85 -44.93 21.52 6.65
N VAL A 86 -44.04 21.81 7.59
CA VAL A 86 -42.75 22.43 7.37
C VAL A 86 -41.72 21.32 7.17
N SER A 87 -40.94 21.37 6.10
CA SER A 87 -39.91 20.37 5.83
C SER A 87 -38.72 20.92 5.07
N GLY A 88 -37.58 20.27 5.23
CA GLY A 88 -36.31 20.69 4.63
C GLY A 88 -35.16 19.82 5.11
N THR A 89 -33.94 20.07 4.62
CA THR A 89 -32.73 19.43 5.12
C THR A 89 -31.65 20.50 5.27
N PRO A 90 -31.22 20.84 6.50
CA PRO A 90 -30.17 21.84 6.70
C PRO A 90 -28.80 21.29 6.29
N GLY A 91 -27.94 22.14 5.76
CA GLY A 91 -26.53 21.83 5.49
C GLY A 91 -25.59 22.39 6.56
N ALA A 92 -24.28 22.21 6.35
CA ALA A 92 -23.23 22.73 7.23
C ALA A 92 -23.32 24.25 7.42
N ASP A 93 -23.70 25.00 6.38
CA ASP A 93 -23.77 26.47 6.45
C ASP A 93 -25.00 26.96 7.26
N ASP A 94 -25.90 26.06 7.66
CA ASP A 94 -27.14 26.36 8.38
C ASP A 94 -27.06 26.12 9.90
N LEU A 95 -25.89 25.72 10.41
CA LEU A 95 -25.67 25.38 11.81
C LEU A 95 -25.89 26.57 12.75
N GLY A 96 -26.38 26.27 13.96
CA GLY A 96 -26.70 27.26 14.99
C GLY A 96 -28.19 27.62 15.04
N ILE A 97 -28.53 28.78 15.61
CA ILE A 97 -29.91 29.15 15.93
C ILE A 97 -30.44 30.19 14.94
N THR A 98 -31.45 29.80 14.15
CA THR A 98 -32.30 30.75 13.41
C THR A 98 -33.45 31.22 14.30
N LYS A 99 -33.56 32.52 14.53
CA LYS A 99 -34.56 33.11 15.43
C LYS A 99 -35.80 33.62 14.70
N ASN A 100 -36.93 33.65 15.39
CA ASN A 100 -38.18 34.27 14.94
C ASN A 100 -38.74 33.71 13.62
N ILE A 101 -38.69 32.39 13.44
CA ILE A 101 -39.41 31.71 12.36
C ILE A 101 -40.90 31.71 12.72
N ILE A 102 -41.76 32.02 11.75
CA ILE A 102 -43.20 32.13 11.96
C ILE A 102 -43.93 31.23 10.95
N ILE A 103 -44.82 30.36 11.46
CA ILE A 103 -45.84 29.69 10.65
C ILE A 103 -47.15 30.43 10.82
N ARG A 104 -47.72 30.93 9.72
CA ARG A 104 -48.99 31.65 9.70
C ARG A 104 -50.09 30.76 9.13
N ALA A 105 -51.14 30.49 9.91
CA ALA A 105 -52.38 29.87 9.44
C ALA A 105 -53.43 30.94 9.17
N SER A 106 -54.04 30.94 7.99
CA SER A 106 -55.07 31.89 7.58
C SER A 106 -56.33 31.17 7.07
N ASN A 107 -57.50 31.66 7.47
CA ASN A 107 -58.80 31.21 6.94
C ASN A 107 -59.34 32.13 5.82
N GLY A 108 -58.49 33.03 5.29
CA GLY A 108 -58.84 34.01 4.26
C GLY A 108 -59.34 35.35 4.78
N HIS A 109 -59.70 35.46 6.07
CA HIS A 109 -60.06 36.75 6.71
C HIS A 109 -59.19 37.06 7.93
N ASN A 110 -58.95 36.06 8.78
CA ASN A 110 -58.13 36.16 9.97
C ASN A 110 -56.93 35.22 9.87
N SER A 111 -55.86 35.53 10.61
CA SER A 111 -54.67 34.70 10.72
C SER A 111 -54.18 34.54 12.15
N ALA A 112 -53.58 33.39 12.44
CA ALA A 112 -52.86 33.14 13.69
C ALA A 112 -51.44 32.66 13.38
N ASP A 113 -50.50 33.05 14.24
CA ASP A 113 -49.07 32.84 14.06
C ASP A 113 -48.52 31.92 15.15
N LEU A 114 -47.67 30.97 14.77
CA LEU A 114 -46.82 30.20 15.66
C LEU A 114 -45.38 30.65 15.45
N SER A 115 -44.77 31.26 16.46
CA SER A 115 -43.37 31.72 16.43
C SER A 115 -42.46 30.78 17.20
N PHE A 116 -41.29 30.47 16.65
CA PHE A 116 -40.27 29.65 17.29
C PHE A 116 -38.85 30.04 16.83
N ASN A 117 -37.86 29.53 17.56
CA ASN A 117 -36.47 29.51 17.12
C ASN A 117 -36.12 28.08 16.73
N LEU A 118 -35.33 27.91 15.67
CA LEU A 118 -34.89 26.60 15.19
C LEU A 118 -33.38 26.51 15.35
N GLU A 119 -32.95 25.56 16.16
CA GLU A 119 -31.54 25.20 16.29
C GLU A 119 -31.22 24.06 15.32
N VAL A 120 -30.15 24.23 14.54
CA VAL A 120 -29.54 23.19 13.73
C VAL A 120 -28.27 22.73 14.44
N THR A 121 -28.24 21.46 14.82
CA THR A 121 -27.10 20.82 15.48
C THR A 121 -26.30 19.97 14.50
N TYR A 122 -25.03 19.72 14.83
CA TYR A 122 -24.18 18.83 14.05
C TYR A 122 -24.71 17.40 14.05
N ASP A 123 -24.57 16.74 12.91
CA ASP A 123 -24.63 15.29 12.86
C ASP A 123 -23.25 14.72 13.26
N PRO A 124 -23.17 13.76 14.20
CA PRO A 124 -21.89 13.21 14.65
C PRO A 124 -21.04 12.61 13.54
N VAL A 125 -21.66 12.01 12.51
CA VAL A 125 -20.93 11.44 11.36
C VAL A 125 -20.33 12.55 10.53
N GLU A 126 -21.10 13.61 10.22
CA GLU A 126 -20.59 14.76 9.46
C GLU A 126 -19.49 15.53 10.19
N GLU A 127 -19.59 15.65 11.52
CA GLU A 127 -18.50 16.21 12.34
C GLU A 127 -17.26 15.33 12.31
N ALA A 128 -17.40 14.00 12.40
CA ALA A 128 -16.28 13.07 12.30
C ALA A 128 -15.61 13.14 10.92
N ILE A 129 -16.38 13.24 9.83
CA ILE A 129 -15.86 13.42 8.46
C ILE A 129 -15.07 14.73 8.32
N ARG A 130 -15.52 15.80 8.99
CA ARG A 130 -14.86 17.12 8.93
C ARG A 130 -13.60 17.20 9.80
N THR A 131 -13.62 16.56 10.98
CA THR A 131 -12.52 16.66 11.96
C THR A 131 -11.52 15.51 11.87
N GLY A 132 -11.92 14.40 11.26
CA GLY A 132 -11.19 13.13 11.35
C GLY A 132 -11.33 12.47 12.73
N ASP A 133 -12.28 12.85 13.58
CA ASP A 133 -12.41 12.26 14.92
C ASP A 133 -13.55 11.24 14.99
N ALA A 134 -13.21 9.96 14.82
CA ALA A 134 -14.18 8.86 14.90
C ALA A 134 -14.84 8.72 16.29
N ARG A 135 -14.24 9.27 17.36
CA ARG A 135 -14.76 9.20 18.74
C ARG A 135 -16.03 10.03 18.94
N LEU A 136 -16.34 10.92 18.00
CA LEU A 136 -17.54 11.74 18.02
C LEU A 136 -18.79 10.92 17.70
N VAL A 137 -18.64 9.78 17.01
CA VAL A 137 -19.72 8.86 16.68
C VAL A 137 -19.83 7.81 17.78
N GLY A 138 -21.03 7.64 18.36
CA GLY A 138 -21.26 6.67 19.43
C GLY A 138 -21.48 5.23 18.95
N ASN A 139 -22.00 5.05 17.73
CA ASN A 139 -22.23 3.74 17.12
C ASN A 139 -21.49 3.66 15.77
N SER A 140 -20.54 2.74 15.65
CA SER A 140 -19.78 2.55 14.41
C SER A 140 -20.64 2.22 13.19
N MET A 141 -21.81 1.61 13.38
CA MET A 141 -22.72 1.31 12.27
C MET A 141 -23.31 2.57 11.61
N ASP A 142 -23.33 3.72 12.30
CA ASP A 142 -23.73 4.99 11.68
C ASP A 142 -22.71 5.41 10.60
N LEU A 143 -21.42 5.15 10.81
CA LEU A 143 -20.37 5.38 9.81
C LEU A 143 -20.49 4.39 8.65
N VAL A 144 -20.70 3.10 8.94
CA VAL A 144 -20.87 2.06 7.91
C VAL A 144 -22.11 2.36 7.05
N GLN A 145 -23.21 2.78 7.66
CA GLN A 145 -24.43 3.14 6.94
C GLN A 145 -24.24 4.40 6.09
N ALA A 146 -23.53 5.41 6.60
CA ALA A 146 -23.19 6.60 5.84
C ALA A 146 -22.30 6.28 4.63
N GLU A 147 -21.41 5.29 4.76
CA GLU A 147 -20.54 4.84 3.68
C GLU A 147 -21.31 4.08 2.60
N MET A 148 -22.20 3.16 2.99
CA MET A 148 -23.11 2.49 2.06
C MET A 148 -23.97 3.47 1.27
N VAL A 149 -24.49 4.51 1.93
CA VAL A 149 -25.22 5.60 1.25
C VAL A 149 -24.31 6.38 0.31
N THR A 150 -23.06 6.64 0.70
CA THR A 150 -22.07 7.34 -0.12
C THR A 150 -21.77 6.57 -1.42
N ILE A 151 -21.53 5.25 -1.33
CA ILE A 151 -21.31 4.38 -2.49
C ILE A 151 -22.49 4.43 -3.46
N GLU A 152 -23.72 4.30 -2.97
CA GLU A 152 -24.91 4.32 -3.83
C GLU A 152 -25.18 5.71 -4.42
N ASN A 153 -24.90 6.79 -3.68
CA ASN A 153 -25.01 8.15 -4.21
C ASN A 153 -24.01 8.40 -5.34
N ILE A 154 -22.75 7.98 -5.19
CA ILE A 154 -21.72 8.07 -6.23
C ILE A 154 -22.16 7.27 -7.48
N ARG A 155 -22.62 6.03 -7.28
CA ARG A 155 -23.15 5.19 -8.37
C ARG A 155 -24.28 5.87 -9.13
N ASN A 156 -25.24 6.44 -8.40
CA ASN A 156 -26.39 7.11 -8.99
C ASN A 156 -25.99 8.40 -9.72
N GLN A 157 -25.06 9.19 -9.16
CA GLN A 157 -24.57 10.42 -9.78
C GLN A 157 -24.01 10.14 -11.18
N TYR A 158 -23.11 9.17 -11.30
CA TYR A 158 -22.51 8.88 -12.60
C TYR A 158 -23.42 8.07 -13.52
N GLN A 159 -24.38 7.31 -12.99
CA GLN A 159 -25.48 6.79 -13.79
C GLN A 159 -26.25 7.93 -14.48
N GLN A 160 -26.58 9.00 -13.74
CA GLN A 160 -27.24 10.19 -14.33
C GLN A 160 -26.35 10.90 -15.34
N ALA A 161 -25.04 10.98 -15.10
CA ALA A 161 -24.11 11.53 -16.08
C ALA A 161 -24.09 10.70 -17.37
N ARG A 162 -24.09 9.37 -17.30
CA ARG A 162 -24.21 8.50 -18.48
C ARG A 162 -25.53 8.72 -19.22
N ILE A 163 -26.65 8.85 -18.52
CA ILE A 163 -27.95 9.15 -19.15
C ILE A 163 -27.86 10.41 -20.02
N ALA A 164 -27.27 11.48 -19.48
CA ALA A 164 -27.06 12.72 -20.22
C ALA A 164 -26.09 12.56 -21.40
N LEU A 165 -24.92 11.94 -21.18
CA LEU A 165 -23.86 11.84 -22.19
C LEU A 165 -24.25 10.95 -23.38
N PHE A 166 -24.99 9.86 -23.13
CA PHE A 166 -25.39 8.89 -24.15
C PHE A 166 -26.83 9.11 -24.65
N ASN A 167 -27.46 10.22 -24.27
CA ASN A 167 -28.82 10.58 -24.67
C ASN A 167 -29.84 9.44 -24.44
N LEU A 168 -29.87 8.92 -23.22
CA LEU A 168 -30.79 7.86 -22.82
C LEU A 168 -32.10 8.45 -22.30
N ASP A 169 -33.10 7.59 -22.02
CA ASP A 169 -34.28 8.01 -21.27
C ASP A 169 -33.97 8.18 -19.76
N ALA A 170 -34.94 8.72 -19.01
CA ALA A 170 -34.77 9.00 -17.57
C ALA A 170 -34.52 7.74 -16.70
N SER A 171 -34.82 6.54 -17.21
CA SER A 171 -34.54 5.27 -16.54
C SER A 171 -33.19 4.66 -16.93
N GLY A 172 -32.48 5.25 -17.90
CA GLY A 172 -31.28 4.67 -18.52
C GLY A 172 -31.57 3.70 -19.65
N GLY A 173 -32.79 3.68 -20.17
CA GLY A 173 -33.20 2.90 -21.34
C GLY A 173 -32.88 3.60 -22.67
N VAL A 174 -32.89 2.82 -23.74
CA VAL A 174 -32.63 3.28 -25.11
C VAL A 174 -33.87 3.98 -25.68
N LYS A 175 -33.66 5.18 -26.23
CA LYS A 175 -34.61 5.90 -27.10
C LYS A 175 -34.02 6.08 -28.50
N GLU A 176 -34.80 6.62 -29.44
CA GLU A 176 -34.44 6.72 -30.86
C GLU A 176 -33.08 7.40 -31.13
N GLU A 177 -32.74 8.43 -30.34
CA GLU A 177 -31.51 9.21 -30.48
C GLU A 177 -30.40 8.80 -29.50
N SER A 178 -30.53 7.63 -28.84
CA SER A 178 -29.53 7.14 -27.90
C SER A 178 -28.25 6.67 -28.60
N LEU A 179 -27.12 6.97 -27.97
CA LEU A 179 -25.79 6.60 -28.47
C LEU A 179 -25.44 5.19 -27.97
N THR A 180 -25.54 4.20 -28.85
CA THR A 180 -25.39 2.77 -28.51
C THR A 180 -24.34 2.03 -29.34
N SER A 181 -23.69 2.73 -30.27
CA SER A 181 -22.73 2.17 -31.22
C SER A 181 -21.58 3.14 -31.49
N ILE A 182 -20.99 3.71 -30.44
CA ILE A 182 -19.90 4.68 -30.58
C ILE A 182 -18.65 3.99 -31.17
N THR A 183 -18.10 4.56 -32.23
CA THR A 183 -16.82 4.13 -32.81
C THR A 183 -15.81 5.27 -32.74
N TRP A 184 -14.65 4.99 -32.16
CA TRP A 184 -13.55 5.93 -32.07
C TRP A 184 -12.22 5.20 -31.89
N ASP A 185 -11.30 5.41 -32.82
CA ASP A 185 -9.89 4.99 -32.73
C ASP A 185 -9.03 6.17 -32.24
N PRO A 186 -8.65 6.22 -30.95
CA PRO A 186 -7.83 7.30 -30.42
C PRO A 186 -6.36 7.23 -30.91
N THR A 187 -6.03 6.21 -31.72
CA THR A 187 -4.71 5.87 -32.26
C THR A 187 -3.72 5.39 -31.19
N ARG A 188 -2.50 5.07 -31.64
CA ARG A 188 -1.37 4.72 -30.78
C ARG A 188 -0.85 5.88 -29.94
N TYR A 189 -1.25 7.12 -30.24
CA TYR A 189 -0.79 8.35 -29.57
C TYR A 189 -1.80 8.85 -28.51
N ALA A 190 -2.45 7.92 -27.81
CA ALA A 190 -3.43 8.23 -26.77
C ALA A 190 -2.95 7.76 -25.40
N ALA A 191 -3.46 8.40 -24.35
CA ALA A 191 -3.35 7.91 -22.99
C ALA A 191 -4.47 6.91 -22.65
N GLN A 192 -4.09 5.85 -21.97
CA GLN A 192 -5.01 5.01 -21.22
C GLN A 192 -5.21 5.62 -19.83
N LEU A 193 -6.46 5.79 -19.42
CA LEU A 193 -6.84 6.48 -18.19
C LEU A 193 -7.46 5.48 -17.19
N LYS A 194 -7.15 5.67 -15.91
CA LYS A 194 -7.83 5.01 -14.79
C LYS A 194 -8.57 6.04 -13.94
N ALA A 195 -9.86 5.77 -13.71
CA ALA A 195 -10.70 6.57 -12.83
C ALA A 195 -10.50 6.19 -11.36
N SER A 196 -10.87 7.12 -10.47
CA SER A 196 -10.78 7.03 -9.01
C SER A 196 -12.19 7.11 -8.45
N PHE A 197 -12.68 6.01 -7.87
CA PHE A 197 -14.03 5.94 -7.30
C PHE A 197 -14.24 7.03 -6.24
N GLY A 198 -15.44 7.63 -6.21
CA GLY A 198 -15.76 8.76 -5.33
C GLY A 198 -15.34 10.13 -5.85
N LEU A 199 -14.51 10.20 -6.90
CA LEU A 199 -14.06 11.48 -7.50
C LEU A 199 -14.41 11.58 -8.98
N ASN A 200 -14.29 10.48 -9.73
CA ASN A 200 -14.55 10.44 -11.15
C ASN A 200 -14.92 9.02 -11.66
N GLU A 201 -15.43 8.94 -12.89
CA GLU A 201 -15.79 7.68 -13.55
C GLU A 201 -15.33 7.66 -15.01
N ALA A 202 -14.83 6.50 -15.47
CA ALA A 202 -14.54 6.25 -16.86
C ALA A 202 -15.83 5.99 -17.66
N VAL A 203 -16.21 6.93 -18.52
CA VAL A 203 -17.45 6.85 -19.33
C VAL A 203 -17.27 6.22 -20.70
N LEU A 204 -16.05 6.30 -21.26
CA LEU A 204 -15.67 5.56 -22.46
C LEU A 204 -14.58 4.56 -22.07
N VAL A 205 -14.87 3.28 -22.23
CA VAL A 205 -13.97 2.18 -21.88
C VAL A 205 -13.68 1.36 -23.14
N SER A 206 -12.41 1.08 -23.42
CA SER A 206 -12.02 0.31 -24.59
C SER A 206 -12.66 -1.08 -24.60
N ASN A 207 -13.21 -1.46 -25.77
CA ASN A 207 -13.82 -2.77 -26.00
C ASN A 207 -13.19 -3.50 -27.20
N ALA A 208 -12.20 -2.90 -27.87
CA ALA A 208 -11.49 -3.50 -28.99
C ALA A 208 -9.99 -3.18 -28.99
N SER A 209 -9.19 -4.04 -29.63
CA SER A 209 -7.74 -3.87 -29.82
C SER A 209 -7.35 -4.22 -31.25
N LYS A 210 -6.46 -3.42 -31.86
CA LYS A 210 -5.92 -3.71 -33.20
C LYS A 210 -4.87 -4.85 -33.20
N ASN A 211 -4.52 -5.41 -32.04
CA ASN A 211 -3.60 -6.56 -31.94
C ASN A 211 -4.31 -7.93 -32.01
N GLY A 212 -5.65 -7.96 -32.02
CA GLY A 212 -6.44 -9.19 -31.96
C GLY A 212 -6.62 -9.73 -30.53
N GLY A 213 -7.63 -10.57 -30.32
CA GLY A 213 -7.98 -11.12 -29.00
C GLY A 213 -8.91 -10.22 -28.17
N ALA A 214 -9.11 -10.57 -26.90
CA ALA A 214 -9.92 -9.76 -25.98
C ALA A 214 -9.18 -8.46 -25.62
N ALA A 215 -9.88 -7.33 -25.74
CA ALA A 215 -9.31 -6.03 -25.42
C ALA A 215 -9.21 -5.82 -23.91
N ALA A 216 -8.10 -5.24 -23.46
CA ALA A 216 -8.03 -4.71 -22.11
C ALA A 216 -9.08 -3.60 -21.94
N GLN A 217 -9.80 -3.61 -20.82
CA GLN A 217 -10.71 -2.53 -20.45
C GLN A 217 -9.91 -1.39 -19.82
N ARG A 218 -9.83 -0.26 -20.52
CA ARG A 218 -9.09 0.94 -20.14
C ARG A 218 -9.95 2.16 -20.40
N GLY A 219 -9.90 3.15 -19.53
CA GLY A 219 -10.59 4.42 -19.76
C GLY A 219 -9.96 5.16 -20.93
N LEU A 220 -10.80 5.61 -21.86
CA LEU A 220 -10.45 6.54 -22.93
C LEU A 220 -11.08 7.92 -22.70
N ALA A 221 -12.09 8.01 -21.82
CA ALA A 221 -12.61 9.26 -21.32
C ALA A 221 -13.11 9.11 -19.88
N VAL A 222 -12.75 10.07 -19.02
CA VAL A 222 -13.10 10.11 -17.59
C VAL A 222 -13.82 11.42 -17.27
N ILE A 223 -14.96 11.34 -16.58
CA ILE A 223 -15.69 12.52 -16.09
C ILE A 223 -15.57 12.62 -14.58
N GLY A 224 -15.59 13.85 -14.06
CA GLY A 224 -15.75 14.09 -12.64
C GLY A 224 -16.47 15.39 -12.35
N GLU A 225 -16.90 15.54 -11.10
CA GLU A 225 -17.67 16.69 -10.66
C GLU A 225 -17.28 17.00 -9.21
N SER A 226 -16.73 18.20 -9.01
CA SER A 226 -16.45 18.75 -7.68
C SER A 226 -17.07 20.15 -7.60
N ASN A 227 -16.26 21.21 -7.47
CA ASN A 227 -16.72 22.59 -7.63
C ASN A 227 -17.10 22.90 -9.10
N ALA A 228 -16.46 22.20 -10.05
CA ALA A 228 -16.75 22.25 -11.47
C ALA A 228 -16.83 20.84 -12.07
N ARG A 229 -17.50 20.70 -13.22
CA ARG A 229 -17.51 19.48 -14.03
C ARG A 229 -16.30 19.44 -14.93
N TYR A 230 -15.74 18.26 -15.14
CA TYR A 230 -14.66 18.07 -16.09
C TYR A 230 -14.78 16.75 -16.86
N LEU A 231 -14.21 16.75 -18.06
CA LEU A 231 -14.05 15.59 -18.93
C LEU A 231 -12.59 15.53 -19.38
N VAL A 232 -11.92 14.42 -19.08
CA VAL A 232 -10.55 14.11 -19.52
C VAL A 232 -10.63 13.06 -20.62
N MET A 233 -10.21 13.42 -21.82
CA MET A 233 -10.15 12.51 -22.97
C MET A 233 -8.71 12.07 -23.22
N GLY A 234 -8.49 10.77 -23.44
CA GLY A 234 -7.16 10.18 -23.68
C GLY A 234 -6.52 10.59 -25.00
N SER A 235 -7.26 11.25 -25.88
CA SER A 235 -6.81 11.90 -27.12
C SER A 235 -7.86 12.93 -27.55
N ASN A 236 -7.56 13.76 -28.55
CA ASN A 236 -8.49 14.69 -29.18
C ASN A 236 -9.21 13.99 -30.35
N PRO A 237 -10.51 13.65 -30.25
CA PRO A 237 -11.21 12.87 -31.27
C PRO A 237 -11.32 13.58 -32.62
N VAL A 238 -11.25 14.92 -32.64
CA VAL A 238 -11.37 15.71 -33.86
C VAL A 238 -10.19 15.45 -34.83
N ARG A 239 -9.06 14.93 -34.32
CA ARG A 239 -7.92 14.51 -35.17
C ARG A 239 -8.31 13.47 -36.21
N ASN A 240 -9.26 12.59 -35.92
CA ASN A 240 -9.70 11.54 -36.83
C ASN A 240 -10.47 12.09 -38.05
N MET A 241 -10.87 13.37 -38.02
CA MET A 241 -11.51 14.02 -39.17
C MET A 241 -10.50 14.42 -40.26
N VAL A 242 -9.22 14.57 -39.89
CA VAL A 242 -8.15 15.04 -40.79
C VAL A 242 -7.04 14.00 -40.98
N HIS A 243 -6.95 13.02 -40.08
CA HIS A 243 -6.03 11.90 -40.17
C HIS A 243 -6.80 10.56 -40.28
N PRO A 244 -6.28 9.57 -41.03
CA PRO A 244 -6.98 8.31 -41.26
C PRO A 244 -7.05 7.46 -39.97
N ALA A 245 -8.18 7.53 -39.29
CA ALA A 245 -8.55 6.69 -38.14
C ALA A 245 -10.09 6.68 -37.98
N ASP A 246 -10.65 5.59 -37.44
CA ASP A 246 -12.11 5.42 -37.39
C ASP A 246 -12.76 6.38 -36.38
N ILE A 247 -13.84 7.05 -36.78
CA ILE A 247 -14.73 7.83 -35.90
C ILE A 247 -16.13 7.88 -36.55
N ASN A 248 -17.20 7.86 -35.76
CA ASN A 248 -18.58 7.99 -36.26
C ASN A 248 -19.34 9.20 -35.68
N GLU A 249 -20.51 9.48 -36.25
CA GLU A 249 -21.37 10.60 -35.80
C GLU A 249 -21.84 10.46 -34.35
N GLU A 250 -22.04 9.25 -33.84
CA GLU A 250 -22.38 9.06 -32.42
C GLU A 250 -21.25 9.54 -31.49
N MET A 251 -19.98 9.37 -31.86
CA MET A 251 -18.86 9.94 -31.10
C MET A 251 -18.91 11.47 -31.10
N HIS A 252 -19.24 12.10 -32.24
CA HIS A 252 -19.42 13.55 -32.29
C HIS A 252 -20.62 14.03 -31.47
N GLN A 253 -21.72 13.28 -31.48
CA GLN A 253 -22.88 13.58 -30.64
C GLN A 253 -22.55 13.42 -29.15
N PHE A 254 -21.76 12.41 -28.77
CA PHE A 254 -21.25 12.27 -27.40
C PHE A 254 -20.46 13.51 -26.97
N MET A 255 -19.59 14.04 -27.82
CA MET A 255 -18.83 15.27 -27.49
C MET A 255 -19.74 16.49 -27.33
N GLN A 256 -20.79 16.63 -28.15
CA GLN A 256 -21.77 17.72 -27.99
C GLN A 256 -22.54 17.57 -26.67
N ASN A 257 -23.03 16.36 -26.37
CA ASN A 257 -23.70 16.05 -25.10
C ASN A 257 -22.77 16.31 -23.90
N ALA A 258 -21.46 16.03 -24.05
CA ALA A 258 -20.47 16.33 -23.03
C ALA A 258 -20.30 17.82 -22.77
N VAL A 259 -20.28 18.67 -23.81
CA VAL A 259 -20.26 20.12 -23.64
C VAL A 259 -21.51 20.59 -22.88
N THR A 260 -22.69 20.15 -23.30
CA THR A 260 -23.97 20.45 -22.61
C THR A 260 -23.96 20.00 -21.15
N TRP A 261 -23.43 18.81 -20.87
CA TRP A 261 -23.29 18.30 -19.51
C TRP A 261 -22.29 19.13 -18.70
N LEU A 262 -21.13 19.48 -19.26
CA LEU A 262 -20.11 20.29 -18.58
C LEU A 262 -20.67 21.65 -18.15
N VAL A 263 -21.37 22.35 -19.05
CA VAL A 263 -21.85 23.71 -18.82
C VAL A 263 -23.27 23.80 -18.25
N ARG A 264 -23.95 22.65 -18.07
CA ARG A 264 -25.32 22.53 -17.56
C ARG A 264 -26.33 23.36 -18.37
N ARG A 265 -26.18 23.38 -19.70
CA ARG A 265 -27.06 24.12 -20.62
C ARG A 265 -27.07 23.45 -21.99
N ASP A 266 -28.26 23.30 -22.56
CA ASP A 266 -28.53 22.67 -23.85
C ASP A 266 -29.01 23.65 -24.95
N ASP A 267 -29.42 24.88 -24.59
CA ASP A 267 -29.73 25.96 -25.55
C ASP A 267 -28.65 27.06 -25.56
N PHE A 268 -28.11 27.32 -26.75
CA PHE A 268 -27.05 28.29 -27.00
C PHE A 268 -27.49 29.46 -27.90
N THR A 269 -28.75 29.48 -28.34
CA THR A 269 -29.27 30.48 -29.29
C THR A 269 -29.48 31.85 -28.65
N GLU A 270 -29.86 31.91 -27.38
CA GLU A 270 -30.05 33.17 -26.65
C GLU A 270 -28.72 33.80 -26.18
N ARG A 271 -27.71 32.96 -25.92
CA ARG A 271 -26.40 33.39 -25.43
C ARG A 271 -25.33 32.42 -25.94
N PRO A 272 -24.46 32.82 -26.88
CA PRO A 272 -23.39 31.97 -27.39
C PRO A 272 -22.50 31.41 -26.28
N LEU A 273 -21.94 30.22 -26.50
CA LEU A 273 -21.04 29.56 -25.56
C LEU A 273 -19.70 30.30 -25.52
N LYS A 274 -19.32 30.82 -24.35
CA LYS A 274 -18.04 31.48 -24.14
C LYS A 274 -16.96 30.46 -23.78
N LEU A 275 -16.04 30.23 -24.71
CA LEU A 275 -14.98 29.24 -24.61
C LEU A 275 -13.63 29.90 -24.40
N VAL A 276 -12.76 29.26 -23.62
CA VAL A 276 -11.32 29.53 -23.62
C VAL A 276 -10.61 28.27 -24.11
N PHE A 277 -9.76 28.41 -25.12
CA PHE A 277 -8.88 27.35 -25.61
C PHE A 277 -7.44 27.67 -25.22
N ALA A 278 -6.75 26.71 -24.59
CA ALA A 278 -5.38 26.90 -24.14
C ALA A 278 -4.54 25.61 -24.26
N GLN A 279 -3.23 25.77 -24.35
CA GLN A 279 -2.21 24.71 -24.33
C GLN A 279 -2.45 23.62 -25.39
N MET A 280 -2.99 24.01 -26.55
CA MET A 280 -3.29 23.10 -27.66
C MET A 280 -2.25 23.24 -28.76
N ASP A 281 -1.66 22.13 -29.19
CA ASP A 281 -0.75 22.14 -30.34
C ASP A 281 -1.49 22.48 -31.64
N ASN A 282 -0.74 23.00 -32.62
CA ASN A 282 -1.28 23.30 -33.95
C ASN A 282 -0.31 22.86 -35.07
N SER A 283 0.47 21.81 -34.82
CA SER A 283 1.41 21.26 -35.80
C SER A 283 0.71 20.40 -36.85
N TYR A 284 1.47 19.92 -37.83
CA TYR A 284 0.98 18.98 -38.85
C TYR A 284 0.40 17.69 -38.25
N TRP A 285 0.99 17.18 -37.17
CA TRP A 285 0.59 15.91 -36.55
C TRP A 285 -0.52 16.08 -35.50
N PHE A 286 -0.61 17.27 -34.91
CA PHE A 286 -1.63 17.60 -33.91
C PHE A 286 -2.19 19.00 -34.23
N PRO A 287 -3.03 19.14 -35.28
CA PRO A 287 -3.65 20.41 -35.64
C PRO A 287 -4.81 20.79 -34.70
N ASP A 288 -4.67 20.45 -33.41
CA ASP A 288 -5.72 20.38 -32.42
C ASP A 288 -6.34 21.76 -32.17
N ALA A 289 -5.53 22.82 -32.08
CA ALA A 289 -6.03 24.18 -31.86
C ALA A 289 -6.97 24.66 -32.98
N THR A 290 -6.63 24.37 -34.25
CA THR A 290 -7.46 24.75 -35.41
C THR A 290 -8.67 23.83 -35.56
N GLN A 291 -8.46 22.52 -35.53
CA GLN A 291 -9.52 21.56 -35.82
C GLN A 291 -10.60 21.54 -34.75
N THR A 292 -10.23 21.64 -33.47
CA THR A 292 -11.23 21.68 -32.40
C THR A 292 -12.11 22.93 -32.49
N ARG A 293 -11.55 24.11 -32.80
CA ARG A 293 -12.34 25.33 -33.02
C ARG A 293 -13.32 25.18 -34.17
N LYS A 294 -12.84 24.65 -35.31
CA LYS A 294 -13.69 24.35 -36.47
C LYS A 294 -14.83 23.41 -36.09
N TRP A 295 -14.55 22.36 -35.31
CA TRP A 295 -15.58 21.43 -34.84
C TRP A 295 -16.63 22.13 -33.97
N PHE A 296 -16.23 23.04 -33.08
CA PHE A 296 -17.17 23.84 -32.30
C PHE A 296 -18.03 24.77 -33.18
N ASP A 297 -17.43 25.45 -34.17
CA ASP A 297 -18.18 26.29 -35.12
C ASP A 297 -19.21 25.46 -35.90
N ASP A 298 -18.79 24.31 -36.41
CA ASP A 298 -19.62 23.42 -37.24
C ASP A 298 -20.76 22.78 -36.42
N ARG A 299 -20.50 22.37 -35.16
CA ARG A 299 -21.49 21.63 -34.34
C ARG A 299 -22.42 22.52 -33.51
N PHE A 300 -22.02 23.75 -33.19
CA PHE A 300 -22.86 24.71 -32.47
C PHE A 300 -23.37 25.82 -33.37
N GLU A 301 -23.30 25.65 -34.69
CA GLU A 301 -23.81 26.56 -35.73
C GLU A 301 -23.34 28.02 -35.55
N GLY A 302 -22.09 28.21 -35.14
CA GLY A 302 -21.52 29.53 -34.86
C GLY A 302 -22.00 30.20 -33.55
N ASN A 303 -22.76 29.50 -32.70
CA ASN A 303 -23.15 29.97 -31.36
C ASN A 303 -22.03 29.80 -30.32
N VAL A 304 -20.79 30.13 -30.71
CA VAL A 304 -19.59 30.01 -29.87
C VAL A 304 -18.76 31.30 -29.99
N ASN A 305 -18.13 31.70 -28.88
CA ASN A 305 -17.18 32.81 -28.82
C ASN A 305 -15.92 32.34 -28.11
N TYR A 306 -14.74 32.54 -28.71
CA TYR A 306 -13.47 32.10 -28.14
C TYR A 306 -12.28 33.03 -28.47
N ASN A 307 -11.20 32.86 -27.71
CA ASN A 307 -9.92 33.54 -27.92
C ASN A 307 -9.18 33.08 -29.19
N ALA A 308 -8.30 33.95 -29.71
CA ALA A 308 -7.43 33.56 -30.82
C ALA A 308 -6.42 32.48 -30.38
N ILE A 309 -5.87 31.76 -31.36
CA ILE A 309 -4.88 30.70 -31.12
C ILE A 309 -3.64 31.32 -30.47
N GLY A 310 -3.22 30.76 -29.33
CA GLY A 310 -2.03 31.21 -28.58
C GLY A 310 -2.29 32.28 -27.51
N ASP A 311 -3.37 33.04 -27.59
CA ASP A 311 -3.61 34.19 -26.68
C ASP A 311 -3.70 33.81 -25.19
N CYS A 312 -4.20 32.61 -24.91
CA CYS A 312 -4.40 32.11 -23.55
C CYS A 312 -3.39 31.01 -23.19
N ASP A 313 -2.30 30.88 -23.94
CA ASP A 313 -1.24 29.92 -23.64
C ASP A 313 -0.25 30.47 -22.59
N GLY A 314 0.52 29.59 -21.96
CA GLY A 314 1.42 29.91 -20.86
C GLY A 314 0.79 30.77 -19.76
N VAL A 315 1.53 31.80 -19.31
CA VAL A 315 1.10 32.77 -18.29
C VAL A 315 -0.14 33.60 -18.67
N GLY A 316 -0.53 33.64 -19.95
CA GLY A 316 -1.71 34.38 -20.41
C GLY A 316 -3.04 33.77 -19.95
N LEU A 317 -3.04 32.48 -19.60
CA LEU A 317 -4.25 31.73 -19.24
C LEU A 317 -5.06 32.37 -18.11
N ALA A 318 -4.39 32.83 -17.05
CA ALA A 318 -5.05 33.40 -15.87
C ALA A 318 -5.95 34.60 -16.26
N GLY A 319 -5.44 35.51 -17.10
CA GLY A 319 -6.19 36.68 -17.56
C GLY A 319 -7.41 36.30 -18.42
N CYS A 320 -7.31 35.25 -19.23
CA CYS A 320 -8.46 34.75 -20.00
C CYS A 320 -9.57 34.16 -19.11
N LEU A 321 -9.19 33.57 -17.97
CA LEU A 321 -10.12 32.94 -17.03
C LEU A 321 -10.82 33.94 -16.09
N GLU A 322 -10.25 35.14 -15.87
CA GLU A 322 -10.87 36.21 -15.06
C GLU A 322 -12.29 36.56 -15.54
N ALA A 323 -12.53 36.46 -16.84
CA ALA A 323 -13.82 36.76 -17.45
C ALA A 323 -14.85 35.63 -17.31
N LYS A 324 -14.54 34.58 -16.53
CA LYS A 324 -15.39 33.41 -16.21
C LYS A 324 -16.06 32.81 -17.46
N PRO A 325 -15.28 32.15 -18.34
CA PRO A 325 -15.86 31.47 -19.50
C PRO A 325 -16.83 30.36 -19.07
N ASP A 326 -17.72 29.98 -19.98
CA ASP A 326 -18.64 28.87 -19.75
C ASP A 326 -17.91 27.52 -19.77
N LEU A 327 -16.80 27.40 -20.51
CA LEU A 327 -15.97 26.19 -20.59
C LEU A 327 -14.52 26.51 -20.95
N LEU A 328 -13.58 25.90 -20.24
CA LEU A 328 -12.16 25.84 -20.61
C LEU A 328 -11.89 24.54 -21.40
N VAL A 329 -11.35 24.67 -22.60
CA VAL A 329 -10.85 23.56 -23.42
C VAL A 329 -9.33 23.60 -23.39
N ILE A 330 -8.69 22.56 -22.88
CA ILE A 330 -7.25 22.58 -22.60
C ILE A 330 -6.56 21.27 -22.97
N SER A 331 -5.28 21.36 -23.33
CA SER A 331 -4.40 20.20 -23.48
C SER A 331 -3.12 20.38 -22.66
N GLN A 332 -2.09 19.59 -22.93
CA GLN A 332 -0.84 19.55 -22.16
C GLN A 332 0.36 20.14 -22.90
N SER A 333 0.12 20.89 -24.00
CA SER A 333 1.18 21.54 -24.78
C SER A 333 1.61 22.84 -24.11
N SER A 334 2.75 22.83 -23.42
CA SER A 334 3.22 24.00 -22.67
C SER A 334 4.74 24.01 -22.52
N ALA A 335 5.32 25.20 -22.36
CA ALA A 335 6.71 25.37 -21.97
C ALA A 335 6.90 24.92 -20.51
N THR A 336 8.10 24.48 -20.14
CA THR A 336 8.33 23.88 -18.81
C THR A 336 8.21 24.93 -17.69
N GLU A 337 8.66 26.15 -17.97
CA GLU A 337 8.58 27.32 -17.10
C GLU A 337 7.14 27.78 -16.78
N ASP A 338 6.18 27.46 -17.64
CA ASP A 338 4.79 27.90 -17.50
C ASP A 338 3.91 26.90 -16.72
N VAL A 339 4.40 25.68 -16.49
CA VAL A 339 3.64 24.56 -15.91
C VAL A 339 2.93 24.95 -14.61
N GLU A 340 3.63 25.64 -13.71
CA GLU A 340 3.08 26.06 -12.41
C GLU A 340 1.99 27.12 -12.58
N ALA A 341 2.24 28.16 -13.38
CA ALA A 341 1.27 29.23 -13.62
C ALA A 341 -0.01 28.70 -14.27
N VAL A 342 0.12 27.83 -15.28
CA VAL A 342 -1.01 27.22 -16.00
C VAL A 342 -1.82 26.32 -15.07
N SER A 343 -1.17 25.40 -14.35
CA SER A 343 -1.88 24.47 -13.45
C SER A 343 -2.60 25.20 -12.30
N ASN A 344 -1.99 26.25 -11.73
CA ASN A 344 -2.63 27.10 -10.73
C ASN A 344 -3.86 27.84 -11.30
N ALA A 345 -3.78 28.39 -12.51
CA ALA A 345 -4.90 29.07 -13.15
C ALA A 345 -6.08 28.12 -13.41
N VAL A 346 -5.81 26.87 -13.82
CA VAL A 346 -6.84 25.84 -14.00
C VAL A 346 -7.49 25.48 -12.67
N ALA A 347 -6.68 25.21 -11.63
CA ALA A 347 -7.19 24.86 -10.30
C ALA A 347 -8.08 25.98 -9.72
N GLU A 348 -7.64 27.24 -9.84
CA GLU A 348 -8.41 28.39 -9.39
C GLU A 348 -9.73 28.52 -10.14
N ALA A 349 -9.72 28.45 -11.48
CA ALA A 349 -10.94 28.56 -12.27
C ALA A 349 -11.95 27.43 -11.97
N MET A 350 -11.47 26.19 -11.82
CA MET A 350 -12.33 25.08 -11.38
C MET A 350 -12.89 25.29 -9.98
N SER A 351 -12.10 25.87 -9.05
CA SER A 351 -12.59 26.20 -7.71
C SER A 351 -13.71 27.25 -7.74
N GLN A 352 -13.71 28.12 -8.75
CA GLN A 352 -14.75 29.12 -9.01
C GLN A 352 -15.91 28.59 -9.88
N GLY A 353 -15.89 27.30 -10.23
CA GLY A 353 -16.97 26.63 -10.96
C GLY A 353 -16.81 26.61 -12.49
N THR A 354 -15.68 27.02 -13.06
CA THR A 354 -15.44 26.92 -14.51
C THR A 354 -15.22 25.45 -14.92
N PRO A 355 -16.07 24.87 -15.77
CA PRO A 355 -15.92 23.51 -16.27
C PRO A 355 -14.70 23.35 -17.19
N VAL A 356 -14.17 22.13 -17.29
CA VAL A 356 -12.98 21.83 -18.10
C VAL A 356 -13.18 20.64 -19.03
N LEU A 357 -12.90 20.83 -20.31
CA LEU A 357 -12.70 19.77 -21.30
C LEU A 357 -11.20 19.62 -21.57
N TYR A 358 -10.59 18.59 -21.00
CA TYR A 358 -9.21 18.24 -21.26
C TYR A 358 -9.13 17.21 -22.39
N MET A 359 -8.31 17.50 -23.41
CA MET A 359 -8.02 16.55 -24.49
C MET A 359 -6.52 16.30 -24.58
N HIS A 360 -6.09 15.07 -24.30
CA HIS A 360 -4.68 14.71 -24.22
C HIS A 360 -3.95 14.88 -25.56
N LEU A 361 -2.73 15.41 -25.56
CA LEU A 361 -2.00 15.76 -26.79
C LEU A 361 -1.49 14.55 -27.56
N HIS A 362 -0.63 13.73 -26.95
CA HIS A 362 -0.01 12.55 -27.54
C HIS A 362 0.10 11.47 -26.45
N GLY A 363 0.55 10.26 -26.76
CA GLY A 363 0.46 9.12 -25.85
C GLY A 363 1.27 9.21 -24.54
N GLY A 364 2.10 10.24 -24.38
CA GLY A 364 2.99 10.42 -23.24
C GLY A 364 2.48 11.53 -22.30
N LEU A 365 2.90 11.46 -21.04
CA LEU A 365 2.52 12.42 -20.00
C LEU A 365 3.57 13.52 -19.87
N THR A 366 3.22 14.78 -20.17
CA THR A 366 4.13 15.92 -19.99
C THR A 366 4.12 16.41 -18.52
N PRO A 367 5.07 17.26 -18.08
CA PRO A 367 5.03 17.86 -16.74
C PRO A 367 3.71 18.61 -16.46
N LEU A 368 3.18 19.35 -17.44
CA LEU A 368 1.86 19.97 -17.32
C LEU A 368 0.75 18.92 -17.22
N GLY A 369 0.77 17.90 -18.08
CA GLY A 369 -0.20 16.80 -18.04
C GLY A 369 -0.26 16.12 -16.68
N SER A 370 0.90 15.87 -16.07
CA SER A 370 0.99 15.29 -14.72
C SER A 370 0.32 16.18 -13.66
N ARG A 371 0.54 17.50 -13.69
CA ARG A 371 -0.12 18.45 -12.78
C ARG A 371 -1.63 18.54 -13.00
N LEU A 372 -2.07 18.57 -14.26
CA LEU A 372 -3.49 18.60 -14.59
C LEU A 372 -4.20 17.31 -14.17
N PHE A 373 -3.57 16.14 -14.34
CA PHE A 373 -4.10 14.87 -13.89
C PHE A 373 -4.26 14.80 -12.37
N GLN A 374 -3.35 15.42 -11.60
CA GLN A 374 -3.50 15.60 -10.16
C GLN A 374 -4.73 16.46 -9.82
N ILE A 375 -4.96 17.57 -10.53
CA ILE A 375 -6.15 18.42 -10.35
C ILE A 375 -7.45 17.64 -10.64
N PHE A 376 -7.45 16.82 -11.70
CA PHE A 376 -8.61 16.02 -12.11
C PHE A 376 -8.76 14.69 -11.33
N ASN A 377 -7.81 14.35 -10.46
CA ASN A 377 -7.75 13.04 -9.78
C ASN A 377 -7.82 11.84 -10.76
N VAL A 378 -7.22 11.98 -11.95
CA VAL A 378 -7.17 10.93 -12.99
C VAL A 378 -5.78 10.31 -13.01
N THR A 379 -5.72 8.98 -13.05
CA THR A 379 -4.45 8.26 -13.13
C THR A 379 -4.09 7.95 -14.58
N TYR A 380 -2.89 8.34 -15.00
CA TYR A 380 -2.30 7.87 -16.26
C TYR A 380 -1.88 6.41 -16.09
N GLN A 381 -2.45 5.52 -16.90
CA GLN A 381 -2.20 4.09 -16.79
C GLN A 381 -1.08 3.63 -17.72
N ALA A 382 -1.15 4.00 -19.00
CA ALA A 382 -0.17 3.66 -20.00
C ALA A 382 -0.36 4.48 -21.28
N GLU A 383 0.65 4.44 -22.15
CA GLU A 383 0.51 4.86 -23.54
C GLU A 383 -0.23 3.78 -24.33
N ASN A 384 -1.11 4.17 -25.26
CA ASN A 384 -1.83 3.25 -26.13
C ASN A 384 -0.99 2.69 -27.30
N SER A 385 0.34 2.72 -27.20
CA SER A 385 1.25 2.39 -28.30
C SER A 385 1.39 0.89 -28.53
N TRP A 386 1.30 0.11 -27.44
CA TRP A 386 1.35 -1.34 -27.46
C TRP A 386 -0.04 -1.94 -27.72
N ASP A 387 -1.00 -1.70 -26.82
CA ASP A 387 -2.32 -2.37 -26.85
C ASP A 387 -3.23 -1.91 -27.99
N LYS A 388 -3.03 -0.71 -28.52
CA LYS A 388 -3.82 -0.11 -29.61
C LYS A 388 -5.34 -0.27 -29.39
N LEU A 389 -5.77 0.12 -28.20
CA LEU A 389 -7.14 0.04 -27.73
C LEU A 389 -8.01 1.12 -28.37
N TYR A 390 -9.25 0.76 -28.69
CA TYR A 390 -10.21 1.66 -29.30
C TYR A 390 -11.65 1.28 -28.94
N LEU A 391 -12.59 2.13 -29.36
CA LEU A 391 -14.03 1.87 -29.28
C LEU A 391 -14.54 1.36 -30.62
N ASN A 392 -15.15 0.19 -30.62
CA ASN A 392 -15.79 -0.41 -31.79
C ASN A 392 -17.25 -0.74 -31.47
N ALA A 393 -18.20 -0.01 -32.05
CA ALA A 393 -19.62 -0.15 -31.72
C ALA A 393 -19.86 -0.21 -30.20
N TYR A 394 -19.19 0.67 -29.45
CA TYR A 394 -19.22 0.71 -28.00
C TYR A 394 -20.62 1.09 -27.50
N ASN A 395 -21.13 0.30 -26.56
CA ASN A 395 -22.41 0.51 -25.90
C ASN A 395 -22.19 0.76 -24.39
N SER A 396 -22.58 1.94 -23.91
CA SER A 396 -22.39 2.33 -22.51
C SER A 396 -23.32 1.60 -21.53
N LEU A 397 -24.38 0.94 -22.03
CA LEU A 397 -25.30 0.16 -21.21
C LEU A 397 -24.59 -0.99 -20.49
N ASP A 398 -23.49 -1.49 -21.05
CA ASP A 398 -22.65 -2.51 -20.41
C ASP A 398 -22.03 -2.03 -19.08
N HIS A 399 -22.02 -0.72 -18.82
CA HIS A 399 -21.49 -0.11 -17.60
C HIS A 399 -22.54 0.68 -16.81
N MET A 400 -23.81 0.70 -17.25
CA MET A 400 -24.87 1.50 -16.64
C MET A 400 -25.15 1.08 -15.19
N GLY A 401 -24.94 1.99 -14.23
CA GLY A 401 -25.21 1.77 -12.82
C GLY A 401 -24.38 0.63 -12.18
N LYS A 402 -23.26 0.22 -12.80
CA LYS A 402 -22.38 -0.81 -12.26
C LYS A 402 -21.30 -0.19 -11.37
N LEU A 403 -21.04 -0.82 -10.24
CA LEU A 403 -19.85 -0.53 -9.44
C LEU A 403 -18.63 -1.30 -10.00
N PRO A 404 -17.41 -0.75 -9.89
CA PRO A 404 -16.17 -1.52 -10.04
C PRO A 404 -16.16 -2.74 -9.11
N GLU A 405 -15.47 -3.81 -9.49
CA GLU A 405 -15.53 -5.08 -8.76
C GLU A 405 -14.98 -4.97 -7.34
N GLU A 406 -13.91 -4.20 -7.18
CA GLU A 406 -13.26 -3.91 -5.91
C GLU A 406 -14.23 -3.16 -4.96
N ILE A 407 -14.96 -2.18 -5.50
CA ILE A 407 -15.97 -1.41 -4.75
C ILE A 407 -17.21 -2.26 -4.41
N LYS A 408 -17.58 -3.23 -5.26
CA LYS A 408 -18.59 -4.23 -4.87
C LYS A 408 -18.11 -5.04 -3.68
N GLY A 409 -16.85 -5.44 -3.64
CA GLY A 409 -16.25 -6.12 -2.49
C GLY A 409 -16.32 -5.28 -1.22
N VAL A 410 -15.97 -3.99 -1.30
CA VAL A 410 -16.13 -3.04 -0.16
C VAL A 410 -17.59 -2.98 0.28
N ARG A 411 -18.53 -2.82 -0.64
CA ARG A 411 -19.96 -2.79 -0.33
C ARG A 411 -20.46 -4.10 0.30
N THR A 412 -20.03 -5.25 -0.19
CA THR A 412 -20.37 -6.56 0.38
C THR A 412 -19.88 -6.68 1.82
N LEU A 413 -18.61 -6.36 2.05
CA LEU A 413 -18.01 -6.36 3.39
C LEU A 413 -18.74 -5.41 4.35
N LEU A 414 -19.08 -4.19 3.91
CA LEU A 414 -19.80 -3.22 4.74
C LEU A 414 -21.24 -3.67 5.01
N ASN A 415 -21.88 -4.33 4.05
CA ASN A 415 -23.20 -4.91 4.23
C ASN A 415 -23.20 -5.99 5.32
N HIS A 416 -22.17 -6.84 5.37
CA HIS A 416 -22.02 -7.82 6.44
C HIS A 416 -21.82 -7.16 7.81
N PHE A 417 -21.03 -6.08 7.88
CA PHE A 417 -20.92 -5.31 9.13
C PHE A 417 -22.26 -4.73 9.58
N LEU A 418 -23.05 -4.15 8.68
CA LEU A 418 -24.38 -3.59 9.02
C LEU A 418 -25.37 -4.62 9.54
N HIS A 419 -25.34 -5.83 8.99
CA HIS A 419 -26.23 -6.91 9.39
C HIS A 419 -25.68 -7.75 10.55
N GLU A 420 -24.42 -7.51 10.93
CA GLU A 420 -23.72 -8.24 11.99
C GLU A 420 -23.74 -9.75 11.77
N ASP A 421 -23.56 -10.20 10.51
CA ASP A 421 -23.81 -11.57 10.07
C ASP A 421 -22.60 -12.30 9.49
N PHE A 422 -21.37 -11.83 9.78
CA PHE A 422 -20.17 -12.61 9.49
C PHE A 422 -20.21 -13.96 10.20
N ALA A 423 -20.06 -15.03 9.42
CA ALA A 423 -20.03 -16.40 9.91
C ALA A 423 -19.15 -17.25 8.99
N PHE A 424 -18.02 -17.76 9.48
CA PHE A 424 -17.10 -18.58 8.70
C PHE A 424 -16.90 -19.97 9.31
N ASP A 425 -16.71 -20.99 8.45
CA ASP A 425 -16.32 -22.33 8.89
C ASP A 425 -14.78 -22.43 8.99
N TRP A 426 -14.25 -22.00 10.13
CA TRP A 426 -12.82 -22.02 10.43
C TRP A 426 -12.21 -23.43 10.48
N SER A 427 -13.03 -24.48 10.56
CA SER A 427 -12.55 -25.88 10.54
C SER A 427 -11.89 -26.27 9.21
N SER A 428 -12.11 -25.47 8.16
CA SER A 428 -11.49 -25.63 6.84
C SER A 428 -10.08 -25.04 6.75
N CYS A 429 -9.58 -24.31 7.76
CA CYS A 429 -8.19 -23.86 7.79
C CYS A 429 -7.22 -25.04 7.97
N ASN A 430 -6.08 -24.99 7.29
CA ASN A 430 -4.95 -25.88 7.52
C ASN A 430 -3.82 -25.13 8.24
N GLY A 431 -3.83 -25.15 9.58
CA GLY A 431 -2.94 -24.32 10.38
C GLY A 431 -3.26 -22.84 10.19
N GLU A 432 -2.30 -22.05 9.72
CA GLU A 432 -2.46 -20.63 9.43
C GLU A 432 -3.03 -20.36 8.02
N ASP A 433 -3.10 -21.38 7.15
CA ASP A 433 -3.68 -21.24 5.82
C ASP A 433 -5.20 -21.36 5.87
N CYS A 434 -5.87 -20.22 5.78
CA CYS A 434 -7.33 -20.10 5.71
C CYS A 434 -7.84 -19.70 4.32
N SER A 435 -7.01 -19.81 3.27
CA SER A 435 -7.38 -19.43 1.90
C SER A 435 -8.51 -20.29 1.30
N GLY A 436 -8.74 -21.48 1.86
CA GLY A 436 -9.78 -22.42 1.44
C GLY A 436 -11.17 -22.19 2.04
N ILE A 437 -11.35 -21.20 2.92
CA ILE A 437 -12.66 -20.92 3.54
C ILE A 437 -13.62 -20.32 2.51
N GLU A 438 -14.79 -20.94 2.39
CA GLU A 438 -15.88 -20.43 1.55
C GLU A 438 -16.36 -19.07 2.08
N GLY A 439 -16.55 -18.09 1.19
CA GLY A 439 -17.00 -16.75 1.54
C GLY A 439 -15.90 -15.82 2.07
N LEU A 440 -14.88 -16.30 2.78
CA LEU A 440 -13.87 -15.42 3.41
C LEU A 440 -13.18 -14.48 2.40
N TYR A 441 -12.82 -15.00 1.24
CA TYR A 441 -12.21 -14.16 0.21
C TYR A 441 -13.22 -13.18 -0.43
N SER A 442 -14.38 -13.67 -0.85
CA SER A 442 -15.39 -12.88 -1.58
C SER A 442 -16.11 -11.84 -0.72
N ASP A 443 -16.38 -12.20 0.53
CA ASP A 443 -17.28 -11.46 1.43
C ASP A 443 -16.48 -10.50 2.32
N PHE A 444 -15.17 -10.75 2.48
CA PHE A 444 -14.28 -9.89 3.25
C PHE A 444 -13.06 -9.39 2.44
N TYR A 445 -12.16 -10.28 1.99
CA TYR A 445 -10.84 -9.84 1.52
C TYR A 445 -10.84 -8.98 0.26
N ILE A 446 -11.76 -9.20 -0.70
CA ILE A 446 -11.86 -8.31 -1.88
C ILE A 446 -12.05 -6.85 -1.42
N GLY A 447 -12.94 -6.60 -0.46
CA GLY A 447 -13.18 -5.27 0.08
C GLY A 447 -12.06 -4.78 0.99
N ALA A 448 -11.56 -5.62 1.89
CA ALA A 448 -10.52 -5.24 2.83
C ALA A 448 -9.20 -4.86 2.13
N GLU A 449 -8.81 -5.59 1.07
CA GLU A 449 -7.61 -5.27 0.30
C GLU A 449 -7.76 -3.99 -0.53
N GLU A 450 -8.96 -3.70 -1.07
CA GLU A 450 -9.23 -2.42 -1.73
C GLU A 450 -9.12 -1.24 -0.74
N VAL A 451 -9.63 -1.42 0.48
CA VAL A 451 -9.48 -0.41 1.55
C VAL A 451 -8.01 -0.23 1.89
N ARG A 452 -7.25 -1.32 2.04
CA ARG A 452 -5.81 -1.27 2.32
C ARG A 452 -5.04 -0.54 1.24
N GLN A 453 -5.31 -0.85 -0.03
CA GLN A 453 -4.69 -0.21 -1.17
C GLN A 453 -5.03 1.29 -1.19
N THR A 454 -6.30 1.65 -0.97
CA THR A 454 -6.75 3.05 -0.88
C THR A 454 -5.98 3.82 0.19
N MET A 455 -5.87 3.28 1.42
CA MET A 455 -5.17 3.96 2.51
C MET A 455 -3.66 4.10 2.22
N ASN A 456 -3.04 3.06 1.65
CA ASN A 456 -1.63 3.09 1.25
C ASN A 456 -1.36 4.15 0.16
N ASP A 457 -2.26 4.28 -0.80
CA ASP A 457 -2.13 5.26 -1.89
C ASP A 457 -2.26 6.70 -1.35
N LEU A 458 -3.18 6.94 -0.43
CA LEU A 458 -3.31 8.24 0.24
C LEU A 458 -2.05 8.61 1.04
N ASP A 459 -1.52 7.66 1.82
CA ASP A 459 -0.29 7.85 2.60
C ASP A 459 0.93 8.12 1.70
N THR A 460 1.13 7.28 0.68
CA THR A 460 2.29 7.38 -0.23
C THR A 460 2.29 8.69 -1.02
N ASN A 461 1.10 9.17 -1.39
CA ASN A 461 0.93 10.43 -2.11
C ASN A 461 0.85 11.66 -1.19
N LYS A 462 0.99 11.49 0.13
CA LYS A 462 0.95 12.59 1.11
C LYS A 462 -0.35 13.41 1.02
N ILE A 463 -1.46 12.75 0.72
CA ILE A 463 -2.78 13.41 0.66
C ILE A 463 -3.26 13.53 2.09
N ASN A 464 -3.47 14.76 2.60
CA ASN A 464 -4.10 14.98 3.91
C ASN A 464 -5.62 14.98 3.74
N LEU A 465 -6.21 13.79 3.94
CA LEU A 465 -7.58 13.47 3.64
C LEU A 465 -8.58 14.41 4.34
N PHE A 466 -8.30 14.79 5.58
CA PHE A 466 -9.19 15.60 6.42
C PHE A 466 -8.93 17.12 6.32
N ALA A 467 -8.00 17.57 5.49
CA ALA A 467 -7.75 19.01 5.28
C ALA A 467 -8.78 19.69 4.35
N GLY A 468 -9.45 18.93 3.48
CA GLY A 468 -10.40 19.45 2.48
C GLY A 468 -11.83 18.93 2.67
N LYS A 469 -12.76 19.40 1.82
CA LYS A 469 -14.18 18.97 1.84
C LYS A 469 -14.46 17.69 1.01
N ASN A 470 -13.57 17.32 0.09
CA ASN A 470 -13.73 16.17 -0.83
C ASN A 470 -13.44 14.82 -0.13
N HIS A 471 -13.39 13.73 -0.91
CA HIS A 471 -12.99 12.38 -0.48
C HIS A 471 -13.86 11.77 0.62
N ARG A 472 -15.19 11.91 0.50
CA ARG A 472 -16.13 11.41 1.50
C ARG A 472 -16.00 9.90 1.70
N TYR A 473 -15.90 9.15 0.60
CA TYR A 473 -15.73 7.70 0.56
C TYR A 473 -14.51 7.27 1.39
N GLU A 474 -13.34 7.82 1.06
CA GLU A 474 -12.08 7.47 1.72
C GLU A 474 -12.07 7.90 3.20
N LYS A 475 -12.66 9.05 3.53
CA LYS A 475 -12.78 9.53 4.93
C LYS A 475 -13.58 8.57 5.79
N LEU A 476 -14.71 8.12 5.29
CA LEU A 476 -15.59 7.22 6.03
C LEU A 476 -14.92 5.86 6.25
N LEU A 477 -14.25 5.29 5.25
CA LEU A 477 -13.46 4.07 5.42
C LEU A 477 -12.40 4.19 6.52
N ALA A 478 -11.64 5.30 6.53
CA ALA A 478 -10.65 5.57 7.57
C ALA A 478 -11.31 5.70 8.97
N LEU A 479 -12.44 6.40 9.07
CA LEU A 479 -13.16 6.59 10.33
C LEU A 479 -13.80 5.29 10.87
N ILE A 480 -14.33 4.43 9.99
CA ILE A 480 -14.83 3.10 10.35
C ILE A 480 -13.67 2.29 10.94
N GLY A 481 -12.52 2.31 10.28
CA GLY A 481 -11.29 1.68 10.75
C GLY A 481 -10.88 2.17 12.14
N ASP A 482 -10.81 3.49 12.34
CA ASP A 482 -10.47 4.11 13.61
C ASP A 482 -11.45 3.75 14.73
N HIS A 483 -12.75 3.72 14.44
CA HIS A 483 -13.76 3.35 15.43
C HIS A 483 -13.66 1.86 15.79
N PHE A 484 -13.52 0.95 14.82
CA PHE A 484 -13.34 -0.48 15.10
C PHE A 484 -12.06 -0.72 15.90
N ARG A 485 -10.97 -0.03 15.53
CA ARG A 485 -9.67 -0.06 16.23
C ARG A 485 -9.79 0.28 17.72
N SER A 486 -10.66 1.24 18.06
CA SER A 486 -10.86 1.67 19.45
C SER A 486 -11.46 0.60 20.36
N THR A 487 -12.06 -0.44 19.77
CA THR A 487 -12.71 -1.56 20.49
C THR A 487 -11.94 -2.87 20.41
N VAL A 488 -10.81 -2.90 19.68
CA VAL A 488 -9.96 -4.09 19.57
C VAL A 488 -9.38 -4.45 20.94
N SER A 489 -9.36 -5.76 21.25
CA SER A 489 -8.65 -6.31 22.40
C SER A 489 -7.96 -7.62 22.03
N PHE A 490 -6.69 -7.74 22.36
CA PHE A 490 -5.84 -8.89 22.07
C PHE A 490 -5.58 -9.74 23.32
N PRO A 491 -5.27 -11.05 23.19
CA PRO A 491 -5.24 -11.82 21.94
C PRO A 491 -6.64 -12.18 21.43
N MET A 492 -6.75 -12.43 20.13
CA MET A 492 -7.92 -13.01 19.48
C MET A 492 -7.57 -14.34 18.84
N ASP A 493 -8.58 -15.18 18.66
CA ASP A 493 -8.48 -16.48 18.01
C ASP A 493 -9.67 -16.66 17.07
N LYS A 494 -9.43 -17.14 15.85
CA LYS A 494 -10.49 -17.29 14.83
C LYS A 494 -11.61 -18.24 15.27
N ASP A 495 -11.31 -19.21 16.15
CA ASP A 495 -12.28 -20.22 16.60
C ASP A 495 -12.97 -19.82 17.92
N ALA A 496 -12.30 -19.03 18.77
CA ALA A 496 -12.79 -18.66 20.11
C ALA A 496 -13.30 -17.22 20.24
N THR A 497 -12.88 -16.30 19.37
CA THR A 497 -13.37 -14.92 19.32
C THR A 497 -14.64 -14.87 18.47
N ASP A 498 -15.59 -14.02 18.85
CA ASP A 498 -16.76 -13.69 18.02
C ASP A 498 -16.33 -13.22 16.62
N ASP A 499 -16.89 -13.84 15.56
CA ASP A 499 -16.50 -13.56 14.17
C ASP A 499 -16.60 -12.07 13.85
N LEU A 500 -17.66 -11.38 14.28
CA LEU A 500 -17.81 -9.96 14.02
C LEU A 500 -16.70 -9.14 14.70
N ALA A 501 -16.33 -9.46 15.94
CA ALA A 501 -15.20 -8.81 16.62
C ALA A 501 -13.86 -9.08 15.90
N PHE A 502 -13.62 -10.32 15.48
CA PHE A 502 -12.43 -10.72 14.74
C PHE A 502 -12.33 -9.97 13.39
N MET A 503 -13.42 -9.94 12.62
CA MET A 503 -13.48 -9.23 11.33
C MET A 503 -13.39 -7.71 11.48
N LYS A 504 -13.96 -7.11 12.55
CA LYS A 504 -13.79 -5.68 12.86
C LYS A 504 -12.32 -5.34 13.12
N SER A 505 -11.59 -6.20 13.84
CA SER A 505 -10.14 -6.03 14.08
C SER A 505 -9.35 -6.12 12.78
N LEU A 506 -9.62 -7.14 11.95
CA LEU A 506 -8.97 -7.28 10.65
C LEU A 506 -9.26 -6.09 9.73
N PHE A 507 -10.51 -5.60 9.68
CA PHE A 507 -10.83 -4.41 8.89
C PHE A 507 -10.09 -3.18 9.40
N ALA A 508 -10.02 -2.99 10.73
CA ALA A 508 -9.26 -1.90 11.32
C ALA A 508 -7.79 -1.94 10.89
N ASP A 509 -7.16 -3.12 10.81
CA ASP A 509 -5.81 -3.26 10.28
C ASP A 509 -5.68 -2.81 8.82
N HIS A 510 -6.65 -3.16 7.97
CA HIS A 510 -6.64 -2.77 6.55
C HIS A 510 -6.94 -1.27 6.36
N ALA A 511 -7.72 -0.66 7.25
CA ALA A 511 -8.13 0.75 7.19
C ALA A 511 -7.15 1.74 7.89
N VAL A 512 -5.91 1.33 8.18
CA VAL A 512 -4.90 2.23 8.79
C VAL A 512 -4.44 3.29 7.78
N TYR A 513 -4.62 4.57 8.14
CA TYR A 513 -4.17 5.73 7.35
C TYR A 513 -3.51 6.79 8.24
N ASN A 514 -2.31 7.25 7.87
CA ASN A 514 -1.39 7.94 8.78
C ASN A 514 -1.12 9.42 8.42
N TYR A 515 -1.24 9.83 7.16
CA TYR A 515 -0.91 11.17 6.67
C TYR A 515 -1.97 12.22 7.03
N ARG A 516 -2.29 12.33 8.32
CA ARG A 516 -3.35 13.17 8.88
C ARG A 516 -2.93 13.77 10.22
N HIS A 517 -3.62 14.84 10.61
CA HIS A 517 -3.35 15.52 11.88
C HIS A 517 -3.87 14.73 13.08
N LEU A 518 -5.13 14.32 13.08
CA LEU A 518 -5.71 13.55 14.18
C LEU A 518 -5.82 12.09 13.78
N ASN A 519 -5.10 11.22 14.48
CA ASN A 519 -5.23 9.76 14.39
C ASN A 519 -5.05 9.23 15.81
N SER A 520 -6.08 8.65 16.42
CA SER A 520 -6.02 8.28 17.84
C SER A 520 -5.09 7.07 18.04
N ALA A 521 -4.41 7.02 19.19
CA ALA A 521 -3.64 5.84 19.56
C ALA A 521 -4.58 4.63 19.70
N GLN A 522 -4.19 3.48 19.14
CA GLN A 522 -4.91 2.23 19.41
C GLN A 522 -4.82 1.90 20.90
N ALA A 523 -5.95 1.58 21.53
CA ALA A 523 -6.03 1.37 22.96
C ALA A 523 -5.25 0.12 23.42
N ASP A 524 -5.47 -1.00 22.75
CA ASP A 524 -4.80 -2.28 22.99
C ASP A 524 -3.93 -2.65 21.79
N MET A 525 -2.60 -2.60 21.97
CA MET A 525 -1.62 -3.01 20.96
C MET A 525 -1.06 -4.42 21.20
N GLY A 526 -1.69 -5.17 22.11
CA GLY A 526 -1.33 -6.54 22.45
C GLY A 526 0.14 -6.63 22.88
N ASN A 527 0.90 -7.54 22.27
CA ASN A 527 2.31 -7.75 22.61
C ASN A 527 3.30 -6.95 21.75
N PHE A 528 2.84 -5.96 20.98
CA PHE A 528 3.72 -5.12 20.16
C PHE A 528 4.31 -3.94 20.96
N SER A 529 3.47 -3.18 21.66
CA SER A 529 3.86 -1.92 22.32
C SER A 529 2.78 -1.47 23.31
N ARG A 530 3.08 -0.53 24.21
CA ARG A 530 2.09 0.13 25.08
C ARG A 530 1.41 1.30 24.36
N SER A 531 0.14 1.56 24.61
CA SER A 531 -0.58 2.67 23.96
C SER A 531 -0.36 4.05 24.59
N ASN A 532 0.01 4.09 25.88
CA ASN A 532 0.19 5.33 26.62
C ASN A 532 1.67 5.67 26.84
N PHE A 533 2.07 6.83 26.35
CA PHE A 533 3.39 7.44 26.53
C PHE A 533 3.33 8.84 27.17
N ASP A 534 2.28 9.19 27.90
CA ASP A 534 2.07 10.54 28.47
C ASP A 534 3.17 10.95 29.47
N HIS A 535 3.93 9.98 30.00
CA HIS A 535 5.11 10.21 30.85
C HIS A 535 6.35 10.65 30.05
N VAL A 536 6.36 10.45 28.73
CA VAL A 536 7.44 10.88 27.83
C VAL A 536 7.18 12.32 27.39
N THR A 537 8.13 13.21 27.66
CA THR A 537 8.09 14.57 27.12
C THR A 537 8.62 14.56 25.68
N PRO A 538 7.81 14.96 24.67
CA PRO A 538 8.27 15.00 23.29
C PRO A 538 9.38 16.04 23.10
N VAL A 539 10.31 15.75 22.19
CA VAL A 539 11.46 16.62 21.89
C VAL A 539 11.50 17.01 20.42
N SER A 540 12.39 17.96 20.11
CA SER A 540 12.79 18.27 18.74
C SER A 540 14.27 17.97 18.54
N LYS A 541 14.59 17.14 17.55
CA LYS A 541 15.94 16.61 17.31
C LYS A 541 16.35 16.81 15.86
N THR A 542 17.57 17.28 15.64
CA THR A 542 18.19 17.28 14.32
C THR A 542 19.14 16.09 14.24
N ILE A 543 19.02 15.29 13.19
CA ILE A 543 19.95 14.20 12.93
C ILE A 543 20.72 14.48 11.64
N ASN A 544 21.97 14.03 11.61
CA ASN A 544 22.78 13.97 10.41
C ASN A 544 23.16 12.52 10.17
N ILE A 545 22.89 12.03 8.97
CA ILE A 545 23.05 10.63 8.63
C ILE A 545 23.58 10.50 7.20
N GLU A 546 24.52 9.59 7.02
CA GLU A 546 25.02 9.21 5.70
C GLU A 546 24.04 8.22 5.07
N SER A 547 23.61 8.50 3.85
CA SER A 547 22.66 7.70 3.11
C SER A 547 23.24 6.32 2.82
N ARG A 548 22.43 5.29 3.03
CA ARG A 548 22.70 3.90 2.63
C ARG A 548 21.41 3.29 2.09
N LEU A 549 21.51 2.50 1.03
CA LEU A 549 20.41 1.78 0.39
C LEU A 549 19.61 0.96 1.42
N ASN A 550 18.33 0.79 1.12
CA ASN A 550 17.27 0.31 2.01
C ASN A 550 16.86 1.39 3.01
N PHE A 551 17.39 1.38 4.23
CA PHE A 551 17.07 2.40 5.22
C PHE A 551 18.10 2.43 6.36
N ARG A 552 17.95 3.41 7.25
CA ARG A 552 18.70 3.56 8.48
C ARG A 552 17.78 4.01 9.61
N ALA A 553 18.02 3.56 10.83
CA ALA A 553 17.31 4.06 12.01
C ALA A 553 17.62 5.55 12.28
N ALA A 554 16.56 6.33 12.51
CA ALA A 554 16.66 7.77 12.77
C ALA A 554 17.07 8.09 14.21
N GLY A 555 16.92 7.13 15.14
CA GLY A 555 17.16 7.34 16.57
C GLY A 555 16.17 8.30 17.22
N VAL A 556 14.94 8.29 16.72
CA VAL A 556 13.76 8.99 17.27
C VAL A 556 12.53 8.08 17.16
N TYR A 557 11.52 8.36 17.96
CA TYR A 557 10.33 7.53 18.12
C TYR A 557 9.05 8.32 17.83
N ALA A 558 8.16 7.79 16.99
CA ALA A 558 6.83 8.32 16.80
C ALA A 558 5.96 7.94 18.00
N LEU A 559 5.42 8.91 18.73
CA LEU A 559 4.54 8.62 19.87
C LEU A 559 3.14 8.26 19.35
N PRO A 560 2.52 7.16 19.84
CA PRO A 560 1.21 6.72 19.36
C PRO A 560 0.17 7.83 19.45
N GLY A 561 -0.51 8.08 18.33
CA GLY A 561 -1.55 9.09 18.18
C GLY A 561 -1.12 10.54 18.37
N LYS A 562 0.18 10.86 18.35
CA LYS A 562 0.70 12.23 18.40
C LYS A 562 1.29 12.64 17.05
N THR A 563 0.84 13.77 16.50
CA THR A 563 1.34 14.29 15.22
C THR A 563 2.79 14.71 15.33
N LEU A 564 3.65 14.23 14.44
CA LEU A 564 5.04 14.67 14.35
C LEU A 564 5.29 15.42 13.05
N THR A 565 6.34 16.24 13.02
CA THR A 565 6.81 16.89 11.78
C THR A 565 8.25 16.51 11.47
N VAL A 566 8.55 16.39 10.17
CA VAL A 566 9.89 16.11 9.66
C VAL A 566 10.22 17.15 8.59
N THR A 567 11.30 17.90 8.79
CA THR A 567 11.83 18.84 7.81
C THR A 567 13.16 18.35 7.26
N ARG A 568 13.29 18.25 5.93
CA ARG A 568 14.59 18.01 5.29
C ARG A 568 15.39 19.31 5.21
N LYS A 569 16.62 19.28 5.71
CA LYS A 569 17.48 20.47 5.90
C LYS A 569 18.67 20.54 4.94
N ASP A 570 19.01 19.44 4.28
CA ASP A 570 20.01 19.39 3.22
C ASP A 570 19.38 19.57 1.82
N ASN A 571 20.26 19.76 0.83
CA ASN A 571 19.92 19.89 -0.58
C ASN A 571 20.61 18.81 -1.44
N THR A 572 20.84 17.62 -0.89
CA THR A 572 21.44 16.52 -1.66
C THR A 572 20.43 15.91 -2.64
N ASP A 573 20.93 15.32 -3.73
CA ASP A 573 20.07 14.72 -4.76
C ASP A 573 19.57 13.32 -4.40
N VAL A 574 19.98 12.75 -3.27
CA VAL A 574 19.51 11.42 -2.84
C VAL A 574 18.00 11.48 -2.56
N GLY A 575 17.26 10.53 -3.12
CA GLY A 575 15.87 10.32 -2.78
C GLY A 575 15.78 9.77 -1.37
N LEU A 576 14.88 10.38 -0.59
CA LEU A 576 14.72 10.12 0.82
C LEU A 576 13.24 9.98 1.15
N GLY A 577 12.92 9.05 2.03
CA GLY A 577 11.64 8.99 2.70
C GLY A 577 11.75 8.56 4.15
N VAL A 578 10.68 8.74 4.92
CA VAL A 578 10.60 8.30 6.31
C VAL A 578 9.42 7.35 6.50
N PHE A 579 9.58 6.37 7.37
CA PHE A 579 8.51 5.47 7.79
C PHE A 579 8.68 5.09 9.27
N VAL A 580 7.64 4.54 9.89
CA VAL A 580 7.65 4.06 11.27
C VAL A 580 7.61 2.53 11.27
N ASN A 581 8.38 1.91 12.16
CA ASN A 581 8.49 0.45 12.39
C ASN A 581 9.11 -0.36 11.25
N THR A 582 9.57 -1.56 11.57
CA THR A 582 10.28 -2.48 10.65
C THR A 582 9.63 -3.85 10.53
N GLN A 583 8.57 -4.12 11.29
CA GLN A 583 7.83 -5.38 11.28
C GLN A 583 7.24 -5.65 9.89
N ARG A 584 7.36 -6.90 9.46
CA ARG A 584 6.74 -7.38 8.22
C ARG A 584 5.31 -7.87 8.52
N PRO A 585 4.32 -7.68 7.62
CA PRO A 585 2.91 -7.90 7.97
C PRO A 585 2.58 -9.31 8.48
N THR A 586 3.23 -10.36 7.96
CA THR A 586 2.94 -11.75 8.39
C THR A 586 3.70 -12.16 9.65
N SER A 587 4.40 -11.22 10.31
CA SER A 587 4.83 -11.41 11.71
C SER A 587 3.66 -11.29 12.69
N THR A 588 2.47 -10.93 12.21
CA THR A 588 1.22 -11.16 12.92
C THR A 588 0.63 -12.48 12.40
N HIS A 589 0.36 -13.41 13.30
CA HIS A 589 -0.13 -14.75 12.98
C HIS A 589 -1.63 -14.84 13.24
N GLU A 590 -2.45 -14.03 12.54
CA GLU A 590 -3.86 -13.84 12.90
C GLU A 590 -4.71 -15.13 12.88
N TYR A 591 -4.29 -16.15 12.11
CA TYR A 591 -4.99 -17.42 11.98
C TYR A 591 -4.41 -18.55 12.83
N GLN A 592 -3.23 -18.33 13.43
CA GLN A 592 -2.67 -19.28 14.37
C GLN A 592 -3.54 -19.31 15.63
N LYS A 593 -3.60 -20.46 16.29
CA LYS A 593 -4.31 -20.59 17.56
C LYS A 593 -3.78 -19.59 18.58
N ASP A 594 -4.66 -18.74 19.11
CA ASP A 594 -4.35 -17.62 20.00
C ASP A 594 -3.28 -16.65 19.43
N GLY A 595 -3.12 -16.62 18.10
CA GLY A 595 -2.01 -15.98 17.40
C GLY A 595 -2.24 -14.53 17.00
N TYR A 596 -3.50 -14.08 16.92
CA TYR A 596 -3.82 -12.69 16.63
C TYR A 596 -3.58 -11.84 17.89
N THR A 597 -2.32 -11.46 18.09
CA THR A 597 -1.81 -10.90 19.36
C THR A 597 -1.39 -9.44 19.26
N ARG A 598 -1.55 -8.82 18.09
CA ARG A 598 -1.09 -7.48 17.74
C ARG A 598 -1.72 -7.03 16.42
N PRO A 599 -1.70 -5.73 16.09
CA PRO A 599 -2.09 -5.23 14.77
C PRO A 599 -1.22 -5.81 13.65
N LYS A 600 -1.80 -6.09 12.49
CA LYS A 600 -1.11 -6.71 11.35
C LYS A 600 -0.12 -5.78 10.64
N PHE A 601 -0.53 -4.55 10.33
CA PHE A 601 0.25 -3.65 9.49
C PHE A 601 0.94 -2.55 10.32
N LEU A 602 1.90 -2.98 11.15
CA LEU A 602 2.62 -2.11 12.10
C LEU A 602 3.53 -1.08 11.44
N LYS A 603 4.07 -1.41 10.27
CA LYS A 603 4.91 -0.52 9.46
C LYS A 603 4.07 0.45 8.63
N THR A 604 4.36 1.74 8.72
CA THR A 604 3.73 2.74 7.85
C THR A 604 4.28 2.65 6.42
N PRO A 605 3.54 3.13 5.41
CA PRO A 605 4.11 3.45 4.12
C PRO A 605 5.28 4.46 4.25
N THR A 606 6.14 4.52 3.22
CA THR A 606 7.25 5.49 3.17
C THR A 606 6.76 6.83 2.65
N PHE A 607 6.90 7.88 3.46
CA PHE A 607 6.63 9.26 3.08
C PHE A 607 7.89 9.89 2.45
N LYS A 608 7.89 10.10 1.13
CA LYS A 608 9.01 10.77 0.43
C LYS A 608 9.12 12.25 0.83
N ILE A 609 10.35 12.72 1.06
CA ILE A 609 10.63 14.10 1.47
C ILE A 609 11.64 14.75 0.51
N ALA A 610 11.18 15.78 -0.22
CA ALA A 610 12.01 16.58 -1.10
C ALA A 610 12.93 17.53 -0.30
N PRO A 611 14.06 17.98 -0.87
CA PRO A 611 14.89 19.03 -0.26
C PRO A 611 14.08 20.25 0.19
N GLY A 612 14.28 20.68 1.44
CA GLY A 612 13.56 21.79 2.06
C GLY A 612 12.11 21.52 2.47
N GLU A 613 11.53 20.37 2.10
CA GLU A 613 10.15 20.02 2.42
C GLU A 613 9.96 19.76 3.93
N THR A 614 8.79 20.15 4.45
CA THR A 614 8.31 19.72 5.76
C THR A 614 7.04 18.91 5.60
N ILE A 615 7.04 17.69 6.13
CA ILE A 615 5.85 16.82 6.19
C ILE A 615 5.34 16.69 7.62
N SER A 616 4.08 16.31 7.76
CA SER A 616 3.42 16.08 9.05
C SER A 616 2.52 14.85 8.95
N PHE A 617 2.61 13.93 9.91
CA PHE A 617 1.77 12.72 9.95
C PHE A 617 1.60 12.20 11.38
N THR A 618 0.63 11.31 11.58
CA THR A 618 0.29 10.74 12.90
C THR A 618 0.11 9.24 12.78
N SER A 619 0.99 8.47 13.44
CA SER A 619 0.88 7.02 13.52
C SER A 619 0.00 6.62 14.70
N THR A 620 -1.02 5.79 14.47
CA THR A 620 -1.86 5.23 15.55
C THR A 620 -1.09 4.26 16.45
N TYR A 621 -0.08 3.56 15.92
CA TYR A 621 0.72 2.59 16.66
C TYR A 621 1.97 3.19 17.30
N GLY A 622 2.51 4.26 16.72
CA GLY A 622 3.83 4.77 17.08
C GLY A 622 4.94 3.75 16.83
N GLY A 623 6.16 4.08 17.24
CA GLY A 623 7.32 3.20 17.05
C GLY A 623 8.60 3.90 16.59
N PRO A 624 9.72 3.17 16.44
CA PRO A 624 10.97 3.72 15.92
C PRO A 624 10.83 4.24 14.49
N ILE A 625 11.37 5.43 14.22
CA ILE A 625 11.34 6.05 12.89
C ILE A 625 12.59 5.67 12.10
N GLN A 626 12.37 5.32 10.83
CA GLN A 626 13.40 4.91 9.87
C GLN A 626 13.51 5.93 8.73
N VAL A 627 14.69 6.02 8.11
CA VAL A 627 14.96 6.86 6.93
C VAL A 627 15.37 5.96 5.78
N GLN A 628 14.53 5.89 4.74
CA GLN A 628 14.80 5.15 3.51
C GLN A 628 15.55 6.03 2.51
N PHE A 629 16.51 5.43 1.81
CA PHE A 629 17.30 6.07 0.76
C PHE A 629 17.31 5.25 -0.53
N ASP A 630 17.41 5.93 -1.67
CA ASP A 630 17.63 5.31 -2.98
C ASP A 630 19.09 5.37 -3.46
N GLY A 631 20.00 5.88 -2.63
CA GLY A 631 21.42 5.98 -2.93
C GLY A 631 22.33 6.09 -1.70
N ASN A 632 23.64 5.88 -1.91
CA ASN A 632 24.66 5.81 -0.86
C ASN A 632 25.54 7.06 -0.79
N GLY A 633 26.11 7.33 0.38
CA GLY A 633 27.22 8.27 0.57
C GLY A 633 26.85 9.75 0.65
N ALA A 634 25.57 10.11 0.57
CA ALA A 634 25.10 11.48 0.74
C ALA A 634 24.87 11.78 2.23
N ASN A 635 25.41 12.90 2.72
CA ASN A 635 25.10 13.36 4.08
C ASN A 635 23.79 14.14 4.09
N VAL A 636 22.75 13.57 4.68
CA VAL A 636 21.44 14.21 4.82
C VAL A 636 21.22 14.75 6.22
N SER A 637 20.37 15.77 6.33
CA SER A 637 20.03 16.39 7.60
C SER A 637 18.51 16.50 7.73
N LEU A 638 17.96 15.92 8.80
CA LEU A 638 16.52 15.91 9.09
C LEU A 638 16.25 16.53 10.46
N ARG A 639 15.24 17.41 10.55
CA ARG A 639 14.72 17.94 11.81
C ARG A 639 13.38 17.28 12.11
N PHE A 640 13.33 16.56 13.22
CA PHE A 640 12.11 16.00 13.78
C PHE A 640 11.58 16.89 14.90
N ASN A 641 10.26 17.05 15.00
CA ASN A 641 9.60 17.70 16.12
C ASN A 641 8.46 16.82 16.64
N ASN A 642 8.21 16.92 17.95
CA ASN A 642 7.20 16.13 18.66
C ASN A 642 7.44 14.62 18.60
N VAL A 643 8.69 14.20 18.83
CA VAL A 643 9.12 12.79 18.83
C VAL A 643 9.68 12.37 20.19
N GLY A 644 9.66 11.07 20.48
CA GLY A 644 10.39 10.46 21.60
C GLY A 644 11.83 10.11 21.25
N GLU A 645 12.58 9.66 22.24
CA GLU A 645 13.96 9.17 22.14
C GLU A 645 14.08 7.83 22.88
N HIS A 646 13.76 6.75 22.17
CA HIS A 646 13.89 5.38 22.65
C HIS A 646 15.37 4.99 22.86
N PRO A 647 15.67 3.87 23.54
CA PRO A 647 17.03 3.35 23.61
C PRO A 647 17.61 3.15 22.21
N PHE A 648 18.57 4.00 21.87
CA PHE A 648 19.24 4.02 20.56
C PHE A 648 20.74 4.13 20.77
N TRP A 649 21.50 3.17 20.24
CA TRP A 649 22.96 3.16 20.27
C TRP A 649 23.53 3.29 18.86
N LYS A 650 24.44 4.24 18.65
CA LYS A 650 25.16 4.41 17.37
C LYS A 650 26.68 4.39 17.54
N SER A 651 27.17 4.77 18.71
CA SER A 651 28.60 4.84 19.00
C SER A 651 28.86 4.70 20.50
N GLU A 652 30.12 4.52 20.88
CA GLU A 652 30.51 4.39 22.30
C GLU A 652 30.11 5.60 23.15
N LEU A 653 29.92 6.78 22.53
CA LEU A 653 29.42 7.98 23.22
C LEU A 653 27.99 7.80 23.74
N ASP A 654 27.25 6.83 23.20
CA ASP A 654 25.87 6.53 23.59
C ASP A 654 25.78 5.44 24.67
N ASN A 655 26.88 4.80 25.09
CA ASN A 655 26.87 3.64 26.02
C ASN A 655 26.01 3.91 27.27
N ASP A 656 26.38 4.91 28.06
CA ASP A 656 25.69 5.22 29.32
C ASP A 656 24.23 5.61 29.07
N ARG A 657 23.97 6.40 28.02
CA ARG A 657 22.62 6.84 27.68
C ARG A 657 21.73 5.66 27.29
N PHE A 658 22.26 4.76 26.46
CA PHE A 658 21.57 3.58 25.96
C PHE A 658 21.25 2.61 27.09
N GLU A 659 22.24 2.27 27.92
CA GLU A 659 22.07 1.36 29.06
C GLU A 659 21.08 1.91 30.09
N ASN A 660 21.15 3.21 30.40
CA ASN A 660 20.17 3.87 31.27
C ASN A 660 18.76 3.87 30.66
N ALA A 661 18.64 4.13 29.35
CA ALA A 661 17.34 4.12 28.66
C ALA A 661 16.74 2.70 28.65
N LEU A 662 17.57 1.67 28.40
CA LEU A 662 17.17 0.26 28.50
C LEU A 662 16.70 -0.07 29.92
N ALA A 663 17.42 0.36 30.96
CA ALA A 663 17.02 0.11 32.35
C ALA A 663 15.70 0.80 32.72
N ASN A 664 15.51 2.06 32.29
CA ASN A 664 14.29 2.84 32.57
C ASN A 664 13.04 2.24 31.92
N GLY A 665 13.16 1.64 30.73
CA GLY A 665 12.05 0.95 30.06
C GLY A 665 10.87 1.85 29.68
N TRP A 666 11.12 3.13 29.41
CA TRP A 666 10.10 4.10 28.98
C TRP A 666 9.58 3.84 27.56
N TYR A 667 10.25 2.97 26.79
CA TYR A 667 9.89 2.58 25.43
C TYR A 667 9.92 1.06 25.28
N ASP A 668 9.08 0.52 24.41
CA ASP A 668 8.96 -0.93 24.17
C ASP A 668 9.93 -1.45 23.09
N TRP A 669 10.68 -0.56 22.46
CA TRP A 669 11.60 -0.85 21.36
C TRP A 669 12.97 -0.23 21.59
N ALA A 670 14.01 -0.91 21.12
CA ALA A 670 15.40 -0.47 21.18
C ALA A 670 16.13 -0.77 19.87
N GLU A 671 17.08 0.10 19.52
CA GLU A 671 17.87 -0.06 18.29
C GLU A 671 19.37 0.06 18.55
N LEU A 672 20.14 -0.86 17.95
CA LEU A 672 21.60 -0.82 17.91
C LEU A 672 22.04 -0.70 16.46
N VAL A 673 22.75 0.38 16.14
CA VAL A 673 23.14 0.74 14.79
C VAL A 673 24.65 0.70 14.62
N THR A 674 25.10 0.03 13.57
CA THR A 674 26.50 0.00 13.14
C THR A 674 26.62 0.47 11.69
N PRO A 675 27.84 0.62 11.12
CA PRO A 675 28.00 1.01 9.71
C PRO A 675 27.42 0.01 8.70
N GLY A 676 27.37 -1.29 9.03
CA GLY A 676 26.95 -2.35 8.10
C GLY A 676 25.74 -3.17 8.55
N PHE A 677 25.32 -3.06 9.81
CA PHE A 677 24.25 -3.87 10.39
C PHE A 677 23.44 -3.10 11.45
N GLU A 678 22.11 -3.22 11.43
CA GLU A 678 21.20 -2.62 12.41
C GLU A 678 20.28 -3.67 13.05
N VAL A 679 20.11 -3.57 14.36
CA VAL A 679 19.23 -4.45 15.16
C VAL A 679 18.03 -3.64 15.60
N HIS A 680 16.83 -4.05 15.20
CA HIS A 680 15.56 -3.49 15.63
C HIS A 680 14.89 -4.49 16.56
N SER A 681 14.80 -4.18 17.84
CA SER A 681 14.49 -5.18 18.86
C SER A 681 13.42 -4.69 19.81
N SER A 682 12.56 -5.60 20.27
CA SER A 682 11.76 -5.30 21.46
C SER A 682 12.68 -4.99 22.64
N LEU A 683 12.22 -4.17 23.57
CA LEU A 683 13.00 -3.77 24.74
C LEU A 683 13.51 -5.00 25.51
N GLU A 684 12.65 -5.99 25.71
CA GLU A 684 12.97 -7.23 26.44
C GLU A 684 14.08 -8.00 25.74
N LYS A 685 13.95 -8.22 24.43
CA LYS A 685 14.95 -8.95 23.64
C LYS A 685 16.28 -8.23 23.57
N MET A 686 16.29 -6.89 23.49
CA MET A 686 17.54 -6.12 23.56
C MET A 686 18.22 -6.24 24.92
N ARG A 687 17.45 -6.26 26.02
CA ARG A 687 17.99 -6.50 27.36
C ARG A 687 18.61 -7.90 27.47
N GLU A 688 17.98 -8.91 26.89
CA GLU A 688 18.53 -10.28 26.81
C GLU A 688 19.83 -10.33 26.00
N SER A 689 19.86 -9.69 24.82
CA SER A 689 21.07 -9.56 24.00
C SER A 689 22.23 -8.91 24.76
N MET A 690 21.95 -7.84 25.51
CA MET A 690 22.93 -7.10 26.32
C MET A 690 23.36 -7.85 27.58
N ALA A 691 22.55 -8.78 28.08
CA ALA A 691 22.87 -9.60 29.24
C ALA A 691 23.83 -10.76 28.91
N HIS A 692 24.04 -11.06 27.62
CA HIS A 692 24.89 -12.15 27.18
C HIS A 692 26.35 -11.96 27.61
N ASP A 693 26.98 -13.02 28.14
CA ASP A 693 28.30 -12.93 28.78
C ASP A 693 29.44 -12.44 27.87
N ARG A 694 29.30 -12.64 26.55
CA ARG A 694 30.27 -12.18 25.53
C ARG A 694 30.11 -10.70 25.17
N TRP A 695 28.94 -10.11 25.41
CA TRP A 695 28.50 -8.83 24.81
C TRP A 695 27.96 -7.84 25.85
N LYS A 696 28.57 -7.81 27.05
CA LYS A 696 28.06 -7.10 28.24
C LYS A 696 27.89 -5.58 28.13
N THR A 697 28.32 -4.97 27.03
CA THR A 697 28.15 -3.54 26.75
C THR A 697 27.68 -3.37 25.31
N ALA A 698 27.02 -2.25 25.03
CA ALA A 698 26.50 -1.99 23.69
C ALA A 698 27.62 -1.88 22.66
N SER A 699 28.77 -1.30 23.04
CA SER A 699 29.98 -1.30 22.20
C SER A 699 30.48 -2.73 21.92
N ALA A 700 30.54 -3.60 22.93
CA ALA A 700 30.97 -4.98 22.73
C ALA A 700 30.00 -5.76 21.83
N LEU A 701 28.70 -5.57 22.00
CA LEU A 701 27.67 -6.14 21.13
C LEU A 701 27.83 -5.65 19.70
N ALA A 702 27.97 -4.34 19.48
CA ALA A 702 28.18 -3.74 18.15
C ALA A 702 29.48 -4.19 17.47
N ALA A 703 30.58 -4.29 18.22
CA ALA A 703 31.85 -4.81 17.72
C ALA A 703 31.72 -6.28 17.32
N GLY A 704 31.04 -7.09 18.15
CA GLY A 704 30.70 -8.48 17.84
C GLY A 704 29.85 -8.58 16.57
N THR A 705 28.82 -7.75 16.43
CA THR A 705 27.96 -7.69 15.24
C THR A 705 28.78 -7.39 13.99
N MET A 706 29.62 -6.34 14.01
CA MET A 706 30.41 -5.98 12.83
C MET A 706 31.43 -7.05 12.47
N ARG A 707 32.05 -7.71 13.46
CA ARG A 707 33.07 -8.74 13.22
C ARG A 707 32.49 -10.07 12.78
N TYR A 708 31.51 -10.59 13.51
CA TYR A 708 31.05 -11.97 13.36
C TYR A 708 29.73 -12.11 12.61
N THR A 709 28.89 -11.07 12.59
CA THR A 709 27.61 -11.10 11.85
C THR A 709 27.72 -10.40 10.51
N TYR A 710 28.38 -9.25 10.43
CA TYR A 710 28.55 -8.53 9.16
C TYR A 710 29.77 -9.04 8.39
N ASN A 711 30.98 -8.85 8.91
CA ASN A 711 32.21 -9.08 8.17
C ASN A 711 32.35 -10.52 7.67
N PHE A 712 32.51 -11.50 8.58
CA PHE A 712 32.85 -12.87 8.17
C PHE A 712 31.80 -13.57 7.29
N PRO A 713 30.49 -13.40 7.48
CA PRO A 713 29.51 -13.92 6.52
C PRO A 713 29.68 -13.33 5.12
N HIS A 714 29.98 -12.03 4.98
CA HIS A 714 30.23 -11.43 3.67
C HIS A 714 31.59 -11.83 3.07
N VAL A 715 32.61 -12.07 3.92
CA VAL A 715 33.88 -12.69 3.48
C VAL A 715 33.60 -14.06 2.89
N LEU A 716 32.85 -14.92 3.58
CA LEU A 716 32.51 -16.26 3.09
C LEU A 716 31.65 -16.22 1.82
N ALA A 717 30.79 -15.21 1.70
CA ALA A 717 30.01 -14.94 0.50
C ALA A 717 30.85 -14.37 -0.67
N GLY A 718 32.17 -14.14 -0.48
CA GLY A 718 33.08 -13.66 -1.50
C GLY A 718 32.86 -12.20 -1.92
N PHE A 719 32.44 -11.34 -0.99
CA PHE A 719 32.27 -9.91 -1.23
C PHE A 719 33.49 -9.09 -0.78
N LYS A 720 33.59 -7.87 -1.30
CA LYS A 720 34.45 -6.80 -0.78
C LYS A 720 33.60 -5.61 -0.36
N GLY A 721 34.08 -4.77 0.54
CA GLY A 721 33.37 -3.56 0.95
C GLY A 721 33.91 -2.98 2.24
N ALA A 722 33.32 -1.88 2.69
CA ALA A 722 33.66 -1.27 3.97
C ALA A 722 33.35 -2.25 5.12
N GLY A 723 34.33 -2.51 5.99
CA GLY A 723 34.16 -3.42 7.12
C GLY A 723 34.20 -4.92 6.78
N ILE A 724 34.53 -5.28 5.54
CA ILE A 724 34.75 -6.67 5.09
C ILE A 724 36.27 -6.91 4.94
N ASP A 725 36.78 -7.97 5.56
CA ASP A 725 38.21 -8.28 5.54
C ASP A 725 38.68 -8.68 4.13
N VAL A 726 39.88 -8.21 3.76
CA VAL A 726 40.56 -8.66 2.55
C VAL A 726 41.41 -9.89 2.89
N ILE A 727 40.95 -11.07 2.50
CA ILE A 727 41.70 -12.32 2.68
C ILE A 727 42.57 -12.56 1.44
N PRO A 728 43.93 -12.53 1.56
CA PRO A 728 44.83 -12.64 0.41
C PRO A 728 44.52 -13.84 -0.49
N GLU A 729 44.32 -15.02 0.10
CA GLU A 729 44.05 -16.25 -0.64
C GLU A 729 42.79 -16.20 -1.53
N ILE A 730 41.77 -15.42 -1.14
CA ILE A 730 40.54 -15.22 -1.93
C ILE A 730 40.79 -14.19 -3.05
N HIS A 731 41.45 -13.08 -2.70
CA HIS A 731 41.69 -11.97 -3.63
C HIS A 731 42.76 -12.30 -4.69
N ASP A 732 43.77 -13.08 -4.32
CA ASP A 732 44.80 -13.57 -5.22
C ASP A 732 44.19 -14.57 -6.22
N PHE A 733 43.25 -15.42 -5.78
CA PHE A 733 42.50 -16.29 -6.70
C PHE A 733 41.72 -15.49 -7.75
N ALA A 734 40.97 -14.48 -7.31
CA ALA A 734 40.22 -13.62 -8.23
C ALA A 734 41.15 -12.89 -9.21
N SER A 735 42.28 -12.37 -8.70
CA SER A 735 43.27 -11.64 -9.51
C SER A 735 43.96 -12.55 -10.52
N ALA A 736 44.37 -13.75 -10.10
CA ALA A 736 45.04 -14.74 -10.96
C ALA A 736 44.14 -15.19 -12.13
N HIS A 737 42.83 -15.22 -11.91
CA HIS A 737 41.83 -15.59 -12.92
C HIS A 737 41.17 -14.39 -13.59
N ASN A 738 41.60 -13.15 -13.31
CA ASN A 738 40.99 -11.93 -13.85
C ASN A 738 39.46 -11.88 -13.65
N LEU A 739 39.03 -12.18 -12.43
CA LEU A 739 37.64 -12.20 -11.98
C LEU A 739 37.34 -10.99 -11.10
N GLU A 740 36.13 -10.47 -11.22
CA GLU A 740 35.68 -9.35 -10.39
C GLU A 740 35.13 -9.84 -9.05
N ILE A 741 35.59 -9.26 -7.95
CA ILE A 741 34.95 -9.42 -6.65
C ILE A 741 33.89 -8.34 -6.49
N SER A 742 32.64 -8.76 -6.33
CA SER A 742 31.48 -7.89 -6.16
C SER A 742 31.60 -7.05 -4.88
N HIS A 743 31.22 -5.77 -4.98
CA HIS A 743 31.21 -4.85 -3.85
C HIS A 743 29.84 -4.87 -3.14
N VAL A 744 29.82 -4.99 -1.81
CA VAL A 744 28.62 -4.78 -1.00
C VAL A 744 28.72 -3.44 -0.30
N ASP A 745 27.70 -2.62 -0.51
CA ASP A 745 27.53 -1.31 0.13
C ASP A 745 26.08 -1.14 0.60
N LEU A 746 25.66 -2.05 1.47
CA LEU A 746 24.28 -2.18 1.94
C LEU A 746 24.30 -2.44 3.44
N VAL A 747 23.31 -1.88 4.15
CA VAL A 747 23.08 -2.14 5.57
C VAL A 747 22.15 -3.34 5.73
N LYS A 748 22.58 -4.33 6.50
CA LYS A 748 21.76 -5.48 6.88
C LYS A 748 20.95 -5.13 8.13
N HIS A 749 19.76 -5.67 8.22
CA HIS A 749 18.81 -5.39 9.29
C HIS A 749 18.29 -6.70 9.88
N MET A 750 17.96 -6.66 11.16
CA MET A 750 17.20 -7.74 11.78
C MET A 750 16.13 -7.22 12.73
N ASN A 751 15.01 -7.91 12.77
CA ASN A 751 13.95 -7.73 13.74
C ASN A 751 14.05 -8.84 14.80
N ALA A 752 14.41 -8.47 16.03
CA ALA A 752 14.26 -9.34 17.19
C ALA A 752 12.86 -9.11 17.77
N ASP A 753 11.89 -9.90 17.32
CA ASP A 753 10.45 -9.79 17.59
C ASP A 753 9.72 -11.13 17.27
N GLN A 754 8.54 -11.12 16.66
CA GLN A 754 7.89 -12.29 16.05
C GLN A 754 8.42 -12.47 14.63
N ALA A 755 8.72 -13.70 14.23
CA ALA A 755 9.20 -13.98 12.88
C ALA A 755 8.06 -14.11 11.88
N GLN A 756 8.22 -13.54 10.68
CA GLN A 756 7.27 -13.69 9.57
C GLN A 756 6.98 -15.15 9.20
N CYS A 757 7.97 -16.04 9.36
CA CYS A 757 7.85 -17.46 9.06
C CYS A 757 8.71 -18.27 10.04
N GLY A 758 8.26 -19.48 10.40
CA GLY A 758 8.97 -20.36 11.31
C GLY A 758 9.38 -19.67 12.63
N HIS A 759 10.54 -20.06 13.16
CA HIS A 759 11.14 -19.39 14.32
C HIS A 759 12.09 -18.22 13.93
N GLY A 760 12.57 -18.24 12.69
CA GLY A 760 13.36 -17.20 12.04
C GLY A 760 13.03 -17.19 10.56
N CYS A 761 13.08 -16.00 9.96
CA CYS A 761 12.69 -15.81 8.57
C CYS A 761 13.68 -14.89 7.86
N GLY A 762 14.39 -15.44 6.87
CA GLY A 762 15.33 -14.70 6.03
C GLY A 762 14.73 -13.44 5.38
N GLY A 763 15.59 -12.47 5.10
CA GLY A 763 15.22 -11.19 4.50
C GLY A 763 16.19 -10.06 4.86
N ASN A 764 15.79 -8.83 4.53
CA ASN A 764 16.45 -7.62 5.02
C ASN A 764 15.39 -6.55 5.36
N PRO A 765 14.81 -6.55 6.58
CA PRO A 765 15.25 -7.32 7.75
C PRO A 765 14.97 -8.83 7.64
N TYR A 766 15.85 -9.65 8.24
CA TYR A 766 15.41 -10.98 8.69
C TYR A 766 14.71 -10.84 10.05
N ASP A 767 13.79 -11.75 10.35
CA ASP A 767 13.01 -11.70 11.59
C ASP A 767 13.32 -12.92 12.46
N ALA A 768 13.26 -12.77 13.78
CA ALA A 768 13.59 -13.85 14.71
C ALA A 768 12.80 -13.78 16.02
N TRP A 769 12.27 -14.94 16.45
CA TRP A 769 11.61 -15.14 17.76
C TRP A 769 12.57 -15.15 18.95
N TRP A 770 13.88 -15.09 18.75
CA TRP A 770 14.90 -15.03 19.81
C TRP A 770 15.47 -13.62 20.00
N SER A 771 16.29 -13.42 21.03
CA SER A 771 17.09 -12.21 21.21
C SER A 771 18.33 -12.27 20.32
N PHE A 772 18.70 -11.17 19.68
CA PHE A 772 19.87 -11.11 18.79
C PHE A 772 21.18 -11.51 19.49
N ASN A 773 21.99 -12.35 18.85
CA ASN A 773 23.33 -12.70 19.30
C ASN A 773 24.30 -12.71 18.10
N PRO A 774 25.40 -11.94 18.13
CA PRO A 774 26.37 -11.91 17.03
C PRO A 774 26.94 -13.26 16.60
N LEU A 775 26.95 -14.25 17.50
CA LEU A 775 27.38 -15.63 17.24
C LEU A 775 26.23 -16.64 17.35
N GLY A 776 24.99 -16.17 17.44
CA GLY A 776 23.81 -17.01 17.44
C GLY A 776 23.75 -17.85 16.16
N HIS A 777 23.49 -19.15 16.28
CA HIS A 777 23.39 -20.00 15.09
C HIS A 777 22.23 -19.54 14.19
N GLY A 778 21.06 -19.28 14.77
CA GLY A 778 19.89 -18.76 14.06
C GLY A 778 20.17 -17.43 13.36
N ASP A 779 20.73 -16.43 14.04
CA ASP A 779 21.02 -15.11 13.45
C ASP A 779 21.93 -15.21 12.21
N LEU A 780 22.98 -16.04 12.29
CA LEU A 780 23.92 -16.24 11.18
C LEU A 780 23.34 -17.12 10.07
N HIS A 781 22.45 -18.06 10.42
CA HIS A 781 21.72 -18.89 9.46
C HIS A 781 20.76 -18.05 8.62
N GLU A 782 19.92 -17.23 9.26
CA GLU A 782 18.95 -16.36 8.58
C GLU A 782 19.63 -15.28 7.74
N LEU A 783 20.76 -14.74 8.22
CA LEU A 783 21.59 -13.87 7.39
C LEU A 783 22.17 -14.62 6.19
N GLY A 784 22.58 -15.88 6.41
CA GLY A 784 23.06 -16.80 5.39
C GLY A 784 22.09 -16.86 4.21
N HIS A 785 20.77 -16.96 4.48
CA HIS A 785 19.73 -16.99 3.44
C HIS A 785 19.81 -15.85 2.41
N GLY A 786 20.30 -14.68 2.82
CA GLY A 786 20.51 -13.54 1.93
C GLY A 786 21.89 -13.49 1.25
N LEU A 787 22.72 -14.51 1.42
CA LEU A 787 24.11 -14.61 0.98
C LEU A 787 24.41 -15.89 0.19
N GLU A 788 23.76 -17.03 0.46
CA GLU A 788 24.00 -18.25 -0.31
C GLU A 788 23.58 -18.15 -1.78
N SER A 789 24.07 -19.11 -2.57
CA SER A 789 23.56 -19.37 -3.91
C SER A 789 22.92 -20.75 -3.97
N ALA A 790 21.73 -20.82 -4.59
CA ALA A 790 21.06 -22.07 -4.92
C ALA A 790 21.92 -22.99 -5.82
N ARG A 791 22.88 -22.42 -6.57
CA ARG A 791 23.80 -23.16 -7.43
C ARG A 791 24.76 -24.06 -6.64
N PHE A 792 24.90 -23.84 -5.33
CA PHE A 792 25.79 -24.61 -4.46
C PHE A 792 25.16 -25.86 -3.86
N ARG A 793 23.91 -26.14 -4.23
CA ARG A 793 23.18 -27.34 -3.83
C ARG A 793 23.25 -28.39 -4.93
N PHE A 794 23.86 -29.53 -4.61
CA PHE A 794 23.72 -30.72 -5.44
C PHE A 794 22.26 -31.19 -5.46
N ASP A 795 21.86 -31.90 -6.50
CA ASP A 795 20.50 -32.43 -6.64
C ASP A 795 20.08 -33.21 -5.37
N GLY A 796 18.90 -32.88 -4.84
CA GLY A 796 18.34 -33.51 -3.63
C GLY A 796 18.80 -32.88 -2.31
N TRP A 797 19.70 -31.89 -2.33
CA TRP A 797 20.05 -31.15 -1.11
C TRP A 797 18.94 -30.19 -0.69
N ASP A 798 18.69 -30.14 0.61
CA ASP A 798 17.81 -29.17 1.25
C ASP A 798 18.38 -27.73 1.18
N ILE A 799 17.49 -26.74 1.26
CA ILE A 799 17.83 -25.31 1.22
C ILE A 799 18.84 -24.91 2.32
N HIS A 800 18.76 -25.51 3.51
CA HIS A 800 19.58 -25.18 4.66
C HIS A 800 21.01 -25.77 4.61
N ALA A 801 21.30 -26.67 3.65
CA ALA A 801 22.63 -27.27 3.51
C ALA A 801 23.74 -26.24 3.22
N THR A 802 23.38 -25.09 2.65
CA THR A 802 24.30 -24.04 2.22
C THR A 802 24.24 -22.76 3.07
N THR A 803 23.30 -22.66 4.03
CA THR A 803 23.22 -21.54 4.99
C THR A 803 24.08 -21.75 6.24
N ASN A 804 24.07 -22.96 6.81
CA ASN A 804 24.79 -23.28 8.03
C ASN A 804 26.31 -22.96 8.00
N PRO A 805 27.03 -23.13 6.86
CA PRO A 805 28.42 -22.74 6.73
C PRO A 805 28.72 -21.29 7.17
N TYR A 806 27.80 -20.35 6.98
CA TYR A 806 27.97 -18.95 7.41
C TYR A 806 28.04 -18.82 8.93
N SER A 807 27.22 -19.61 9.64
CA SER A 807 27.29 -19.71 11.10
C SER A 807 28.60 -20.31 11.57
N TYR A 808 29.00 -21.41 10.95
CA TYR A 808 30.20 -22.15 11.34
C TYR A 808 31.47 -21.39 11.08
N TYR A 809 31.59 -20.74 9.92
CA TYR A 809 32.75 -19.94 9.59
C TYR A 809 32.92 -18.79 10.59
N SER A 810 31.85 -18.06 10.91
CA SER A 810 31.93 -16.94 11.85
C SER A 810 32.33 -17.39 13.26
N LYS A 811 31.84 -18.53 13.72
CA LYS A 811 32.22 -19.16 15.00
C LYS A 811 33.65 -19.69 14.99
N TYR A 812 34.08 -20.32 13.91
CA TYR A 812 35.47 -20.73 13.67
C TYR A 812 36.41 -19.53 13.74
N ARG A 813 36.06 -18.42 13.08
CA ARG A 813 36.84 -17.18 13.13
C ARG A 813 36.85 -16.55 14.52
N TYR A 814 35.76 -16.63 15.28
CA TYR A 814 35.75 -16.23 16.69
C TYR A 814 36.72 -17.05 17.55
N HIS A 815 36.79 -18.37 17.33
CA HIS A 815 37.77 -19.21 18.01
C HIS A 815 39.21 -18.77 17.67
N LEU A 816 39.50 -18.51 16.39
CA LEU A 816 40.81 -18.01 15.99
C LEU A 816 41.16 -16.63 16.57
N ASP A 817 40.19 -15.72 16.57
CA ASP A 817 40.38 -14.34 17.06
C ASP A 817 40.61 -14.30 18.58
N THR A 818 40.03 -15.25 19.35
CA THR A 818 39.93 -15.12 20.82
C THR A 818 40.48 -16.31 21.62
N GLY A 819 40.71 -17.46 20.99
CA GLY A 819 41.04 -18.73 21.66
C GLY A 819 39.88 -19.37 22.43
N LYS A 820 38.68 -18.78 22.45
CA LYS A 820 37.50 -19.29 23.16
C LYS A 820 36.75 -20.32 22.31
N ALA A 821 35.93 -21.16 22.94
CA ALA A 821 35.17 -22.19 22.23
C ALA A 821 34.20 -21.56 21.19
N PRO A 822 34.15 -22.11 19.96
CA PRO A 822 33.30 -21.59 18.89
C PRO A 822 31.80 -21.89 19.10
N GLU A 823 31.47 -22.96 19.82
CA GLU A 823 30.08 -23.41 20.08
C GLU A 823 29.29 -23.65 18.78
N CYS A 824 29.88 -24.41 17.85
CA CYS A 824 29.21 -24.87 16.64
C CYS A 824 28.19 -25.98 16.97
N GLN A 825 27.26 -26.26 16.04
CA GLN A 825 26.37 -27.41 16.18
C GLN A 825 27.20 -28.71 16.10
N GLU A 826 26.82 -29.72 16.87
CA GLU A 826 27.43 -31.03 16.80
C GLU A 826 26.95 -31.78 15.54
N LEU A 827 27.88 -32.26 14.72
CA LEU A 827 27.59 -33.00 13.51
C LEU A 827 28.07 -34.45 13.63
N GLU A 828 27.18 -35.39 13.30
CA GLU A 828 27.50 -36.82 13.22
C GLU A 828 28.19 -37.17 11.89
N PHE A 829 29.51 -37.38 11.93
CA PHE A 829 30.32 -37.75 10.76
C PHE A 829 30.62 -39.25 10.68
N ASP A 830 30.50 -39.98 11.79
CA ASP A 830 30.82 -41.40 11.90
C ASP A 830 29.84 -42.30 11.13
N ASN A 831 28.54 -42.03 11.25
CA ASN A 831 27.49 -42.74 10.51
C ASN A 831 27.68 -42.58 8.99
N ILE A 832 27.99 -41.37 8.53
CA ILE A 832 28.25 -41.08 7.12
C ILE A 832 29.49 -41.83 6.62
N PHE A 833 30.58 -41.82 7.39
CA PHE A 833 31.76 -42.58 7.02
C PHE A 833 31.46 -44.09 6.91
N ASN A 834 30.68 -44.64 7.85
CA ASN A 834 30.33 -46.06 7.82
C ASN A 834 29.49 -46.43 6.59
N ASP A 835 28.55 -45.58 6.20
CA ASP A 835 27.77 -45.77 4.96
C ASP A 835 28.66 -45.70 3.71
N LEU A 836 29.56 -44.71 3.63
CA LEU A 836 30.51 -44.58 2.52
C LEU A 836 31.47 -45.76 2.46
N LYS A 837 31.97 -46.24 3.60
CA LYS A 837 32.81 -47.43 3.71
C LYS A 837 32.06 -48.67 3.22
N GLU A 838 30.83 -48.87 3.69
CA GLU A 838 30.04 -50.04 3.32
C GLU A 838 29.74 -50.06 1.82
N SER A 839 29.51 -48.89 1.22
CA SER A 839 29.23 -48.74 -0.21
C SER A 839 30.32 -49.37 -1.11
N VAL A 840 31.59 -49.32 -0.70
CA VAL A 840 32.73 -49.90 -1.45
C VAL A 840 32.57 -51.40 -1.68
N THR A 841 31.85 -52.09 -0.79
CA THR A 841 31.61 -53.54 -0.89
C THR A 841 30.34 -53.91 -1.64
N LYS A 842 29.55 -52.93 -2.08
CA LYS A 842 28.25 -53.15 -2.73
C LYS A 842 28.42 -53.34 -4.25
N PRO A 843 27.54 -54.11 -4.90
CA PRO A 843 27.54 -54.25 -6.37
C PRO A 843 27.33 -52.93 -7.10
N ASP A 844 26.53 -52.02 -6.54
CA ASP A 844 26.32 -50.65 -7.01
C ASP A 844 26.55 -49.68 -5.84
N PRO A 845 27.80 -49.20 -5.66
CA PRO A 845 28.12 -48.26 -4.60
C PRO A 845 27.35 -46.94 -4.70
N ILE A 846 27.08 -46.46 -5.91
CA ILE A 846 26.41 -45.18 -6.15
C ILE A 846 24.94 -45.27 -5.74
N ALA A 847 24.24 -46.32 -6.16
CA ALA A 847 22.85 -46.54 -5.75
C ALA A 847 22.75 -46.69 -4.22
N TYR A 848 23.66 -47.44 -3.60
CA TYR A 848 23.68 -47.59 -2.15
C TYR A 848 23.84 -46.26 -1.40
N VAL A 849 24.78 -45.41 -1.82
CA VAL A 849 25.00 -44.09 -1.18
C VAL A 849 23.81 -43.17 -1.40
N ARG A 850 23.20 -43.19 -2.60
CA ARG A 850 22.01 -42.40 -2.90
C ARG A 850 20.82 -42.78 -2.00
N ASP A 851 20.62 -44.07 -1.76
CA ASP A 851 19.56 -44.58 -0.88
C ASP A 851 19.72 -44.15 0.58
N LYS A 852 20.93 -43.77 1.00
CA LYS A 852 21.20 -43.25 2.35
C LYS A 852 20.81 -41.79 2.54
N ASN A 853 20.55 -41.06 1.45
CA ASN A 853 20.17 -39.65 1.47
C ASN A 853 21.09 -38.80 2.37
N LEU A 854 22.40 -38.89 2.12
CA LEU A 854 23.42 -38.26 2.97
C LEU A 854 23.23 -36.73 3.04
N ASN A 855 23.36 -36.18 4.25
CA ASN A 855 23.11 -34.78 4.56
C ASN A 855 24.13 -33.84 3.87
N GLY A 856 23.62 -32.88 3.08
CA GLY A 856 24.44 -32.02 2.23
C GLY A 856 25.42 -31.10 2.95
N GLU A 857 25.06 -30.58 4.12
CA GLU A 857 25.94 -29.73 4.93
C GLU A 857 27.22 -30.47 5.35
N ARG A 858 27.09 -31.72 5.83
CA ARG A 858 28.25 -32.54 6.24
C ARG A 858 29.13 -32.89 5.04
N THR A 859 28.52 -33.14 3.88
CA THR A 859 29.24 -33.34 2.62
C THR A 859 30.03 -32.09 2.23
N LEU A 860 29.45 -30.89 2.34
CA LEU A 860 30.13 -29.64 2.05
C LEU A 860 31.33 -29.40 2.99
N ILE A 861 31.19 -29.67 4.29
CA ILE A 861 32.30 -29.58 5.25
C ILE A 861 33.43 -30.57 4.88
N GLN A 862 33.10 -31.79 4.46
CA GLN A 862 34.11 -32.77 4.01
C GLN A 862 34.78 -32.34 2.69
N ILE A 863 34.06 -31.71 1.76
CA ILE A 863 34.64 -31.12 0.54
C ILE A 863 35.65 -30.02 0.90
N ILE A 864 35.29 -29.13 1.82
CA ILE A 864 36.14 -28.04 2.32
C ILE A 864 37.43 -28.59 2.97
N MET A 865 37.32 -29.57 3.85
CA MET A 865 38.49 -30.23 4.46
C MET A 865 39.35 -30.97 3.42
N SER A 866 38.71 -31.57 2.41
CA SER A 866 39.41 -32.28 1.34
C SER A 866 40.20 -31.33 0.45
N ALA A 867 39.64 -30.16 0.14
CA ALA A 867 40.32 -29.12 -0.61
C ALA A 867 41.55 -28.60 0.14
N GLN A 868 41.44 -28.33 1.44
CA GLN A 868 42.60 -27.93 2.27
C GLN A 868 43.66 -29.02 2.32
N GLY A 869 43.29 -30.26 2.65
CA GLY A 869 44.28 -31.32 2.81
C GLY A 869 44.87 -31.84 1.49
N GLY A 870 44.40 -31.36 0.34
CA GLY A 870 45.08 -31.49 -0.95
C GLY A 870 46.31 -30.59 -1.08
N GLY A 871 46.41 -29.53 -0.27
CA GLY A 871 47.58 -28.65 -0.17
C GLY A 871 47.52 -27.39 -1.04
N GLU A 872 46.49 -27.25 -1.88
CA GLU A 872 46.29 -26.10 -2.78
C GLU A 872 45.51 -24.94 -2.12
N LEU A 873 44.80 -25.22 -1.02
CA LEU A 873 44.18 -24.21 -0.16
C LEU A 873 44.87 -24.16 1.21
N GLY A 874 45.19 -22.96 1.67
CA GLY A 874 45.74 -22.72 3.00
C GLY A 874 44.67 -22.84 4.10
N ASP A 875 43.49 -22.32 3.84
CA ASP A 875 42.28 -22.52 4.65
C ASP A 875 41.14 -23.00 3.75
N GLY A 876 40.62 -24.20 4.02
CA GLY A 876 39.56 -24.81 3.22
C GLY A 876 38.28 -23.98 3.15
N TRP A 877 38.00 -23.15 4.16
CA TRP A 877 36.85 -22.25 4.14
C TRP A 877 36.90 -21.27 2.98
N ASN A 878 38.09 -20.97 2.44
CA ASN A 878 38.26 -20.09 1.28
C ASN A 878 37.74 -20.70 -0.03
N LEU A 879 37.33 -21.98 -0.05
CA LEU A 879 36.67 -22.57 -1.21
C LEU A 879 35.31 -21.90 -1.51
N ILE A 880 34.45 -21.72 -0.51
CA ILE A 880 33.10 -21.13 -0.69
C ILE A 880 33.15 -19.72 -1.32
N PRO A 881 33.96 -18.76 -0.83
CA PRO A 881 34.01 -17.44 -1.44
C PRO A 881 34.57 -17.45 -2.87
N ARG A 882 35.50 -18.36 -3.19
CA ARG A 882 35.96 -18.56 -4.57
C ARG A 882 34.83 -19.05 -5.48
N LEU A 883 33.98 -19.96 -4.99
CA LEU A 883 32.79 -20.41 -5.72
C LEU A 883 31.80 -19.26 -5.95
N HIS A 884 31.57 -18.39 -4.97
CA HIS A 884 30.74 -17.20 -5.13
C HIS A 884 31.28 -16.22 -6.17
N ILE A 885 32.60 -15.98 -6.17
CA ILE A 885 33.24 -15.13 -7.17
C ILE A 885 33.09 -15.75 -8.56
N LEU A 886 33.31 -17.05 -8.71
CA LEU A 886 33.11 -17.76 -9.99
C LEU A 886 31.65 -17.66 -10.46
N GLU A 887 30.68 -17.90 -9.58
CA GLU A 887 29.26 -17.88 -9.90
C GLU A 887 28.80 -16.50 -10.39
N ARG A 888 29.11 -15.42 -9.68
CA ARG A 888 28.72 -14.07 -10.11
C ARG A 888 29.39 -13.65 -11.43
N ASN A 889 30.65 -14.03 -11.65
CA ASN A 889 31.32 -13.77 -12.93
C ASN A 889 30.76 -14.66 -14.06
N PHE A 890 30.36 -15.89 -13.76
CA PHE A 890 29.69 -16.79 -14.68
C PHE A 890 28.34 -16.22 -15.12
N ASP A 891 27.50 -15.80 -14.18
CA ASP A 891 26.19 -15.20 -14.47
C ASP A 891 26.34 -13.89 -15.25
N SER A 892 27.33 -13.05 -14.90
CA SER A 892 27.64 -11.84 -15.69
C SER A 892 28.06 -12.18 -17.12
N ALA A 893 28.83 -13.25 -17.33
CA ALA A 893 29.27 -13.67 -18.66
C ALA A 893 28.10 -14.18 -19.52
N LEU A 894 27.02 -14.69 -18.91
CA LEU A 894 25.81 -15.13 -19.61
C LEU A 894 24.94 -13.98 -20.14
N GLY A 895 25.30 -12.71 -19.91
CA GLY A 895 24.59 -11.55 -20.45
C GLY A 895 24.59 -11.47 -21.98
N SER A 896 25.62 -12.02 -22.64
CA SER A 896 25.65 -12.18 -24.10
C SER A 896 26.63 -13.26 -24.54
N GLU A 897 26.42 -13.83 -25.73
CA GLU A 897 27.32 -14.83 -26.31
C GLU A 897 28.76 -14.30 -26.42
N GLN A 898 28.93 -13.04 -26.81
CA GLN A 898 30.23 -12.39 -26.87
C GLN A 898 30.92 -12.33 -25.50
N SER A 899 30.17 -11.94 -24.44
CA SER A 899 30.69 -11.87 -23.08
C SER A 899 31.08 -13.25 -22.56
N TRP A 900 30.28 -14.27 -22.89
CA TRP A 900 30.56 -15.67 -22.56
C TRP A 900 31.88 -16.13 -23.18
N PHE A 901 32.07 -15.99 -24.49
CA PHE A 901 33.31 -16.43 -25.14
C PHE A 901 34.54 -15.66 -24.66
N ALA A 902 34.38 -14.40 -24.26
CA ALA A 902 35.47 -13.62 -23.66
C ALA A 902 35.86 -14.09 -22.25
N ALA A 903 34.95 -14.74 -21.52
CA ALA A 903 35.12 -15.09 -20.11
C ALA A 903 35.22 -16.60 -19.82
N ARG A 904 34.73 -17.48 -20.70
CA ARG A 904 34.57 -18.91 -20.39
C ARG A 904 35.88 -19.60 -19.97
N ASP A 905 37.01 -19.23 -20.56
CA ASP A 905 38.29 -19.88 -20.26
C ASP A 905 38.79 -19.51 -18.86
N LYS A 906 38.64 -18.25 -18.46
CA LYS A 906 38.99 -17.77 -17.11
C LYS A 906 37.99 -18.20 -16.02
N LEU A 907 36.83 -18.70 -16.42
CA LEU A 907 35.83 -19.31 -15.53
C LEU A 907 36.01 -20.83 -15.40
N GLY A 908 36.89 -21.43 -16.20
CA GLY A 908 37.07 -22.89 -16.25
C GLY A 908 36.10 -23.63 -17.19
N PHE A 909 35.38 -22.96 -18.08
CA PHE A 909 34.34 -23.55 -18.94
C PHE A 909 34.71 -23.53 -20.45
N SER A 910 35.98 -23.75 -20.78
CA SER A 910 36.51 -23.64 -22.15
C SER A 910 35.81 -24.53 -23.19
N LEU A 911 35.24 -25.66 -22.79
CA LEU A 911 34.53 -26.59 -23.67
C LEU A 911 33.03 -26.28 -23.85
N TYR A 912 32.49 -25.34 -23.07
CA TYR A 912 31.06 -25.02 -23.10
C TYR A 912 30.76 -23.90 -24.10
N SER A 913 29.76 -24.14 -24.96
CA SER A 913 29.11 -23.09 -25.74
C SER A 913 28.22 -22.22 -24.86
N TYR A 914 27.77 -21.10 -25.40
CA TYR A 914 26.87 -20.17 -24.69
C TYR A 914 25.54 -20.84 -24.30
N ASP A 915 24.91 -21.58 -25.22
CA ASP A 915 23.63 -22.26 -24.96
C ASP A 915 23.78 -23.40 -23.94
N GLU A 916 24.87 -24.17 -24.00
CA GLU A 916 25.17 -25.21 -23.00
C GLU A 916 25.39 -24.57 -21.61
N ALA A 917 26.06 -23.43 -21.52
CA ALA A 917 26.31 -22.74 -20.26
C ALA A 917 25.01 -22.17 -19.64
N ARG A 918 24.12 -21.62 -20.46
CA ARG A 918 22.79 -21.15 -20.00
C ARG A 918 21.89 -22.27 -19.48
N SER A 919 22.09 -23.49 -19.94
CA SER A 919 21.28 -24.66 -19.60
C SER A 919 22.02 -25.66 -18.70
N ILE A 920 23.16 -25.25 -18.13
CA ILE A 920 24.00 -26.14 -17.32
C ILE A 920 23.26 -26.60 -16.05
N ARG A 921 23.36 -27.89 -15.74
CA ARG A 921 22.82 -28.46 -14.49
C ARG A 921 23.69 -28.06 -13.31
N ASN A 922 23.09 -27.95 -12.12
CA ASN A 922 23.80 -27.59 -10.89
C ASN A 922 24.99 -28.51 -10.61
N ASN A 923 24.80 -29.84 -10.64
CA ASN A 923 25.89 -30.78 -10.37
C ASN A 923 27.05 -30.66 -11.37
N ASP A 924 26.73 -30.42 -12.65
CA ASP A 924 27.75 -30.22 -13.70
C ASP A 924 28.56 -28.95 -13.42
N TRP A 925 27.87 -27.86 -13.06
CA TRP A 925 28.54 -26.62 -12.66
C TRP A 925 29.40 -26.82 -11.41
N LEU A 926 28.89 -27.52 -10.39
CA LEU A 926 29.57 -27.73 -9.12
C LEU A 926 30.84 -28.56 -9.25
N VAL A 927 30.82 -29.68 -9.99
CA VAL A 927 32.04 -30.49 -10.17
C VAL A 927 33.13 -29.70 -10.89
N ILE A 928 32.74 -28.86 -11.86
CA ILE A 928 33.66 -27.98 -12.60
C ILE A 928 34.20 -26.89 -11.66
N ALA A 929 33.31 -26.13 -11.01
CA ALA A 929 33.66 -24.99 -10.19
C ALA A 929 34.45 -25.39 -8.93
N ILE A 930 34.08 -26.46 -8.23
CA ILE A 930 34.83 -26.99 -7.08
C ILE A 930 36.23 -27.40 -7.53
N SER A 931 36.34 -28.11 -8.66
CA SER A 931 37.66 -28.54 -9.16
C SER A 931 38.53 -27.35 -9.56
N TYR A 932 37.93 -26.36 -10.23
CA TYR A 932 38.61 -25.15 -10.67
C TYR A 932 39.05 -24.25 -9.50
N ALA A 933 38.16 -24.01 -8.54
CA ALA A 933 38.42 -23.15 -7.39
C ALA A 933 39.43 -23.73 -6.39
N SER A 934 39.48 -25.07 -6.29
CA SER A 934 40.41 -25.78 -5.41
C SER A 934 41.75 -26.13 -6.05
N GLY A 935 41.84 -26.15 -7.40
CA GLY A 935 43.03 -26.65 -8.09
C GLY A 935 43.19 -28.17 -8.04
N LEU A 936 42.11 -28.91 -7.73
CA LEU A 936 42.10 -30.36 -7.59
C LEU A 936 41.01 -30.97 -8.47
N ASP A 937 41.21 -32.21 -8.93
CA ASP A 937 40.16 -32.94 -9.63
C ASP A 937 39.24 -33.64 -8.62
N PHE A 938 38.00 -33.15 -8.48
CA PHE A 938 37.00 -33.64 -7.54
C PHE A 938 36.06 -34.71 -8.11
N ARG A 939 36.24 -35.16 -9.37
CA ARG A 939 35.30 -36.08 -10.01
C ARG A 939 35.17 -37.41 -9.27
N ASP A 940 36.30 -38.03 -8.96
CA ASP A 940 36.33 -39.32 -8.25
C ASP A 940 35.76 -39.17 -6.83
N TYR A 941 36.10 -38.07 -6.16
CA TYR A 941 35.61 -37.75 -4.83
C TYR A 941 34.09 -37.56 -4.81
N LEU A 942 33.52 -36.73 -5.70
CA LEU A 942 32.08 -36.48 -5.75
C LEU A 942 31.29 -37.71 -6.22
N THR A 943 31.90 -38.57 -7.04
CA THR A 943 31.31 -39.87 -7.41
C THR A 943 31.17 -40.80 -6.20
N MET A 944 32.13 -40.79 -5.27
CA MET A 944 32.04 -41.53 -3.99
C MET A 944 30.82 -41.08 -3.17
N TRP A 945 30.45 -39.80 -3.26
CA TRP A 945 29.25 -39.22 -2.63
C TRP A 945 27.97 -39.38 -3.46
N ALA A 946 28.00 -40.18 -4.52
CA ALA A 946 26.89 -40.42 -5.46
C ALA A 946 26.35 -39.16 -6.18
N HIS A 947 27.13 -38.09 -6.26
CA HIS A 947 26.78 -36.92 -7.07
C HIS A 947 27.10 -37.19 -8.54
N SER A 948 26.07 -37.22 -9.39
CA SER A 948 26.22 -37.46 -10.82
C SER A 948 26.37 -36.17 -11.61
N PHE A 949 27.28 -36.17 -12.58
CA PHE A 949 27.52 -35.09 -13.52
C PHE A 949 27.73 -35.67 -14.93
N SER A 950 27.61 -34.85 -15.96
CA SER A 950 27.69 -35.29 -17.36
C SER A 950 29.13 -35.63 -17.80
N ASP A 951 29.24 -36.43 -18.85
CA ASP A 951 30.53 -36.69 -19.52
C ASP A 951 31.20 -35.40 -20.00
N LYS A 952 30.39 -34.41 -20.40
CA LYS A 952 30.87 -33.08 -20.80
C LYS A 952 31.53 -32.36 -19.62
N ALA A 953 30.90 -32.36 -18.44
CA ALA A 953 31.48 -31.78 -17.24
C ALA A 953 32.76 -32.53 -16.82
N SER A 954 32.75 -33.86 -16.92
CA SER A 954 33.95 -34.68 -16.68
C SER A 954 35.08 -34.33 -17.65
N ALA A 955 34.78 -34.16 -18.94
CA ALA A 955 35.74 -33.76 -19.95
C ALA A 955 36.30 -32.35 -19.68
N GLN A 956 35.47 -31.42 -19.21
CA GLN A 956 35.91 -30.08 -18.83
C GLN A 956 36.93 -30.11 -17.69
N VAL A 957 36.67 -30.88 -16.63
CA VAL A 957 37.61 -31.01 -15.50
C VAL A 957 38.91 -31.70 -15.94
N SER A 958 38.85 -32.69 -16.84
CA SER A 958 40.06 -33.32 -17.41
C SER A 958 41.00 -32.32 -18.07
N VAL A 959 40.50 -31.23 -18.67
CA VAL A 959 41.33 -30.22 -19.35
C VAL A 959 42.30 -29.54 -18.39
N TYR A 960 41.95 -29.40 -17.11
CA TYR A 960 42.79 -28.70 -16.15
C TYR A 960 44.08 -29.44 -15.80
N GLY A 961 44.08 -30.78 -15.89
CA GLY A 961 45.24 -31.60 -15.53
C GLY A 961 45.59 -31.56 -14.03
N TYR A 962 44.61 -31.25 -13.17
CA TYR A 962 44.82 -31.14 -11.73
C TYR A 962 45.04 -32.49 -11.03
N PRO A 963 45.72 -32.50 -9.86
CA PRO A 963 45.85 -33.70 -9.04
C PRO A 963 44.49 -34.24 -8.60
N VAL A 964 44.32 -35.56 -8.66
CA VAL A 964 43.07 -36.22 -8.23
C VAL A 964 42.93 -36.12 -6.71
N THR A 965 41.76 -35.65 -6.27
CA THR A 965 41.41 -35.59 -4.84
C THR A 965 41.34 -37.00 -4.28
N PRO A 966 42.14 -37.36 -3.27
CA PRO A 966 42.14 -38.70 -2.73
C PRO A 966 40.81 -39.00 -2.00
N ARG A 967 40.32 -40.23 -2.09
CA ARG A 967 39.14 -40.73 -1.33
C ARG A 967 39.46 -40.85 0.17
N LYS A 968 39.65 -39.71 0.83
CA LYS A 968 39.90 -39.59 2.26
C LYS A 968 38.74 -38.89 2.94
N TYR A 969 38.40 -39.36 4.12
CA TYR A 969 37.36 -38.81 4.97
C TYR A 969 38.01 -38.24 6.23
N TYR A 970 37.63 -37.03 6.62
CA TYR A 970 38.17 -36.33 7.78
C TYR A 970 37.36 -36.65 9.03
N VAL A 971 38.07 -37.07 10.07
CA VAL A 971 37.49 -37.53 11.33
C VAL A 971 37.26 -36.32 12.22
N SER A 972 36.04 -35.77 12.15
CA SER A 972 35.53 -34.74 13.06
C SER A 972 34.50 -35.37 14.00
N LYS A 973 34.62 -35.13 15.30
CA LYS A 973 33.61 -35.52 16.31
C LYS A 973 32.87 -34.29 16.81
N GLY A 974 31.54 -34.32 16.80
CA GLY A 974 30.72 -33.20 17.25
C GLY A 974 31.05 -31.92 16.49
N ASP A 975 31.52 -30.91 17.21
CA ASP A 975 31.84 -29.57 16.69
C ASP A 975 33.33 -29.35 16.37
N GLN A 976 34.17 -30.41 16.38
CA GLN A 976 35.62 -30.30 16.19
C GLN A 976 36.05 -29.57 14.91
N PHE A 977 35.29 -29.73 13.81
CA PHE A 977 35.51 -29.03 12.55
C PHE A 977 35.54 -27.49 12.68
N CYS A 978 34.92 -26.97 13.74
CA CYS A 978 34.79 -25.55 14.02
C CYS A 978 35.95 -25.00 14.86
N PHE A 979 36.84 -25.86 15.38
CA PHE A 979 38.13 -25.45 15.98
C PHE A 979 39.25 -25.39 14.93
N GLY A 980 39.11 -26.13 13.83
CA GLY A 980 40.06 -26.17 12.72
C GLY A 980 39.76 -27.31 11.76
N LEU A 981 40.26 -27.18 10.52
CA LEU A 981 40.06 -28.16 9.46
C LEU A 981 41.21 -29.18 9.34
N GLU A 982 42.32 -28.97 10.05
CA GLU A 982 43.44 -29.93 10.12
C GLU A 982 43.11 -31.10 11.04
N LEU A 983 42.30 -32.02 10.54
CA LEU A 983 41.83 -33.19 11.28
C LEU A 983 42.48 -34.49 10.78
N PRO A 984 42.56 -35.54 11.62
CA PRO A 984 42.94 -36.87 11.17
C PRO A 984 42.05 -37.33 10.02
N ARG A 985 42.64 -38.01 9.05
CA ARG A 985 41.93 -38.48 7.85
C ARG A 985 42.19 -39.95 7.57
N ILE A 986 41.16 -40.66 7.16
CA ILE A 986 41.17 -42.09 6.88
C ILE A 986 40.71 -42.37 5.45
N PRO A 987 41.23 -43.39 4.76
CA PRO A 987 40.75 -43.73 3.42
C PRO A 987 39.35 -44.35 3.47
N VAL A 988 38.54 -44.07 2.45
CA VAL A 988 37.26 -44.76 2.21
C VAL A 988 37.54 -45.95 1.28
N ASP A 989 37.97 -47.07 1.85
CA ASP A 989 38.46 -48.25 1.11
C ASP A 989 37.72 -49.55 1.45
N GLY A 990 36.64 -49.47 2.24
CA GLY A 990 35.87 -50.64 2.69
C GLY A 990 36.49 -51.40 3.87
N VAL A 991 37.72 -51.09 4.27
CA VAL A 991 38.47 -51.82 5.32
C VAL A 991 38.61 -50.98 6.59
N HIS A 992 39.05 -49.73 6.46
CA HIS A 992 39.33 -48.86 7.60
C HIS A 992 38.09 -48.60 8.44
N SER A 993 38.23 -48.55 9.76
CA SER A 993 37.12 -48.31 10.69
C SER A 993 37.21 -46.90 11.27
N TRP A 994 36.07 -46.32 11.64
CA TRP A 994 36.04 -45.07 12.36
C TRP A 994 36.91 -45.17 13.64
N PRO A 995 37.82 -44.20 13.90
CA PRO A 995 38.70 -44.29 15.05
C PRO A 995 37.90 -44.35 16.34
N LYS A 996 38.13 -45.39 17.15
CA LYS A 996 37.62 -45.45 18.52
C LYS A 996 38.23 -44.27 19.28
N GLY A 997 37.35 -43.41 19.81
CA GLY A 997 37.74 -42.28 20.67
C GLY A 997 38.32 -42.73 21.99
#